data_AF-A0A3D8QLI0-F1
#
_entry.id   AF-A0A3D8QLI0-F1
#
_cell.length_a   1.000
_cell.length_b   1.000
_cell.length_c   1.000
_cell.angle_alpha   90.00
_cell.angle_beta   90.00
_cell.angle_gamma   90.00
#
_symmetry.space_group_name_H-M   'P 1'
#
loop_
_entity.id
_entity.type
_entity.pdbx_description
1 polymer ?
#
loop_
_entity_poly.entity_id
_entity_poly.type
_entity_poly.pdbx_seq_one_letter_code
_entity_poly.pdbx_strand_id
1 'polypeptide(L)'
;MRLLKLEDNGEFSLTPNIINPTPPYAILSHTWEDDSEEVSFKDLNDGLAKTKKHGYQKLRFCGEQAGRHELQHFWVDTCCIDKSSSAELQEAINSMFRWYRDATKCYVYLSDVSTKKRKASDRFSERSWESAFRLSRWFTRGWTLQELLAPGPDSVEFFSREGDRLGDKRSLEQHIHEITGIPISALQGTPLSQFNTYDRLLWAEKRQTIREEDKAYSLFGIFDIQIPLLYGEGREKAFKRLREEIDKPSNNAAQSLGLDRLHHLPSATDALFNSLNRQHEPICLPETRVDLLQKIYDWADGRDERCLFWLSGLAGTGKSTIARTISHKYFEQKRLAASFFFSKGGGDIGHAGRFFTSLAVQLARNIPQTQQFIADALLEHDNIADQSLADQWRQLILRPLSMLDSRSSYVLIVDALDECDNEDNIRMILQLLGEARKLKTVWLRVFLTSRPEIPIRHGFCQMPDSEHQDFVLHNISPSIVNHDISIFLQYSLKLIAAERSLGAGWPGEQIIERLVYAASGLFIWAATAYRFIREGKLFAARRLDMILQSSITNTNGPEQYLNGMYLTVLRQSTADYSAEDAEELYCMLKSLLGSIITLFSPLSIQSLSELINISKEEVVQTLDDLHAILDIPQDQISPIRLHHPSFRDFLYTIERCSDSNFRVDEKQAHQILTEYCIQLMSKSLKKDVCHQEAPGTFVTDVENYRKEQCLPPSVQYACLYWIQHLQKSGTQLYDNCHIHQFLQIYLLYWLEALGWMGKTSEGILAILSLEIHITAETSPMLQAFIYDAKRFVLTNRSMIEQTPLQLYSSALIFAPEKSLVRKQFEQCIPRWILRKPRVQPNWNSALQTFEGHTSSVLSVAFSPDGKQVVSGSDDETVRLWDAITGAPLQTLEGHTSSVLSVAFSLDGKQVVSGSYDETVRLWDAVTGAPLQTLEGHTSSILSVAFSPDGKQVVSGSDDETVRLWDAVTGAPLQTLEGYTSSVSSVAFSPDGKQVVSGSYDKTVRLWDAVTGAPLQTLEGHTSSVLSVAFSPDGKQVVSGSQDKIVRLWDAVTGAPLQTLEGHTSSVLSTLEGHTSSVLSVAFSPDGKQVVSGSDDKTVRLWDAVTGALLQTLEGHTSSVYSVAFSPDGKQVVSGSYDKIVRLWDAVTGAPLQTLGGYTSSVSSVAFSLDSKQVVNILLVSGNWIVEEDTKILWLPPEYRPTDLACIAVCNRTLVLGSSSGRVSVFEFKEGSRLT
;
A
#
# COMPACT_ATOMS: atom_id res chain seq x y z
N MET A 1 -32.55 12.11 -28.25
CA MET A 1 -33.18 13.40 -28.62
C MET A 1 -33.34 13.51 -30.12
N ARG A 2 -34.28 14.32 -30.61
CA ARG A 2 -34.56 14.56 -32.04
C ARG A 2 -33.96 15.91 -32.49
N LEU A 3 -33.80 16.13 -33.79
CA LEU A 3 -33.39 17.41 -34.39
C LEU A 3 -34.50 17.93 -35.31
N LEU A 4 -34.51 19.24 -35.53
CA LEU A 4 -35.21 19.85 -36.67
C LEU A 4 -34.28 19.85 -37.88
N LYS A 5 -34.81 19.46 -39.03
CA LYS A 5 -34.13 19.54 -40.32
C LYS A 5 -34.69 20.71 -41.12
N LEU A 6 -33.82 21.59 -41.60
CA LEU A 6 -34.18 22.66 -42.54
C LEU A 6 -34.29 22.05 -43.95
N GLU A 7 -35.44 22.22 -44.59
CA GLU A 7 -35.69 21.75 -45.95
C GLU A 7 -35.39 22.87 -46.97
N ASP A 8 -35.14 22.49 -48.22
CA ASP A 8 -34.76 23.41 -49.31
C ASP A 8 -35.81 24.51 -49.60
N ASN A 9 -37.06 24.30 -49.18
CA ASN A 9 -38.15 25.27 -49.31
C ASN A 9 -38.20 26.30 -48.16
N GLY A 10 -37.26 26.24 -47.20
CA GLY A 10 -37.20 27.10 -46.02
C GLY A 10 -38.17 26.72 -44.90
N GLU A 11 -38.86 25.59 -45.01
CA GLU A 11 -39.61 24.98 -43.91
C GLU A 11 -38.73 24.01 -43.12
N PHE A 12 -39.21 23.56 -41.96
CA PHE A 12 -38.47 22.63 -41.11
C PHE A 12 -39.34 21.45 -40.69
N SER A 13 -38.74 20.26 -40.68
CA SER A 13 -39.38 18.99 -40.32
C SER A 13 -38.70 18.38 -39.09
N LEU A 14 -39.47 17.66 -38.27
CA LEU A 14 -38.93 16.96 -37.10
C LEU A 14 -38.40 15.58 -37.51
N THR A 15 -37.18 15.25 -37.08
CA THR A 15 -36.58 13.95 -37.40
C THR A 15 -37.30 12.82 -36.64
N PRO A 16 -37.56 11.65 -37.27
CA PRO A 16 -38.41 10.61 -36.70
C PRO A 16 -37.82 9.85 -35.50
N ASN A 17 -36.48 9.80 -35.32
CA ASN A 17 -35.80 9.06 -34.25
C ASN A 17 -34.53 9.79 -33.76
N ILE A 18 -33.94 9.31 -32.66
CA ILE A 18 -32.60 9.73 -32.19
C ILE A 18 -31.57 9.36 -33.26
N ILE A 19 -30.93 10.36 -33.87
CA ILE A 19 -29.96 10.13 -34.94
C ILE A 19 -28.60 9.78 -34.32
N ASN A 20 -28.05 8.61 -34.66
CA ASN A 20 -26.70 8.18 -34.26
C ASN A 20 -25.98 7.56 -35.49
N PRO A 21 -24.83 8.10 -35.94
CA PRO A 21 -24.12 9.26 -35.41
C PRO A 21 -24.88 10.58 -35.61
N THR A 22 -24.84 11.46 -34.61
CA THR A 22 -25.51 12.77 -34.66
C THR A 22 -24.86 13.65 -35.74
N PRO A 23 -25.61 14.20 -36.72
CA PRO A 23 -25.04 15.10 -37.72
C PRO A 23 -24.66 16.45 -37.09
N PRO A 24 -23.75 17.24 -37.68
CA PRO A 24 -23.49 18.62 -37.24
C PRO A 24 -24.78 19.42 -37.14
N TYR A 25 -24.97 20.12 -36.02
CA TYR A 25 -26.20 20.82 -35.72
C TYR A 25 -25.96 22.13 -34.98
N ALA A 26 -26.87 23.08 -35.16
CA ALA A 26 -26.95 24.28 -34.34
C ALA A 26 -27.92 24.07 -33.16
N ILE A 27 -27.79 24.87 -32.12
CA ILE A 27 -28.66 24.82 -30.95
C ILE A 27 -29.22 26.21 -30.66
N LEU A 28 -30.51 26.30 -30.34
CA LEU A 28 -31.15 27.55 -29.96
C LEU A 28 -31.27 27.62 -28.44
N SER A 29 -30.74 28.68 -27.87
CA SER A 29 -30.80 28.95 -26.44
C SER A 29 -32.20 29.45 -25.99
N HIS A 30 -32.55 29.13 -24.75
CA HIS A 30 -33.90 29.25 -24.21
C HIS A 30 -34.19 30.65 -23.65
N THR A 31 -35.14 31.35 -24.27
CA THR A 31 -35.91 32.47 -23.66
C THR A 31 -37.12 32.81 -24.53
N TRP A 32 -38.30 32.93 -23.89
CA TRP A 32 -39.55 33.34 -24.57
C TRP A 32 -40.37 34.28 -23.68
N GLU A 33 -41.03 35.27 -24.29
CA GLU A 33 -42.19 35.93 -23.68
C GLU A 33 -43.32 34.89 -23.62
N ASP A 34 -44.29 35.09 -22.71
CA ASP A 34 -45.50 34.26 -22.47
C ASP A 34 -45.47 32.82 -23.04
N ASP A 35 -45.27 31.81 -22.17
CA ASP A 35 -45.14 30.38 -22.50
C ASP A 35 -46.25 29.83 -23.44
N SER A 36 -47.37 30.54 -23.55
CA SER A 36 -48.50 30.24 -24.45
C SER A 36 -48.17 30.30 -25.95
N GLU A 37 -47.15 31.05 -26.38
CA GLU A 37 -46.75 31.21 -27.79
C GLU A 37 -45.55 30.31 -28.21
N GLU A 38 -45.03 29.45 -27.33
CA GLU A 38 -43.92 28.53 -27.65
C GLU A 38 -44.37 27.35 -28.52
N VAL A 39 -43.64 27.04 -29.60
CA VAL A 39 -43.88 25.83 -30.39
C VAL A 39 -43.39 24.61 -29.60
N SER A 40 -44.31 23.73 -29.22
CA SER A 40 -44.03 22.47 -28.52
C SER A 40 -43.85 21.29 -29.48
N PHE A 41 -43.35 20.16 -28.98
CA PHE A 41 -43.24 18.91 -29.74
C PHE A 41 -44.61 18.48 -30.31
N LYS A 42 -45.66 18.61 -29.49
CA LYS A 42 -47.03 18.32 -29.91
C LYS A 42 -47.50 19.25 -31.04
N ASP A 43 -47.16 20.54 -30.98
CA ASP A 43 -47.55 21.48 -32.04
C ASP A 43 -46.87 21.17 -33.38
N LEU A 44 -45.62 20.68 -33.37
CA LEU A 44 -44.95 20.22 -34.59
C LEU A 44 -45.53 18.91 -35.11
N ASN A 45 -45.78 17.95 -34.22
CA ASN A 45 -46.30 16.63 -34.58
C ASN A 45 -47.74 16.71 -35.12
N ASP A 46 -48.56 17.61 -34.56
CA ASP A 46 -49.95 17.84 -34.96
C ASP A 46 -50.06 18.84 -36.14
N GLY A 47 -48.95 19.38 -36.64
CA GLY A 47 -48.92 20.36 -37.75
C GLY A 47 -49.45 21.76 -37.38
N LEU A 48 -49.60 22.05 -36.09
CA LEU A 48 -50.13 23.30 -35.54
C LEU A 48 -49.06 24.35 -35.27
N ALA A 49 -47.77 24.07 -35.48
CA ALA A 49 -46.68 25.00 -35.17
C ALA A 49 -46.86 26.41 -35.77
N LYS A 50 -47.49 26.53 -36.95
CA LYS A 50 -47.76 27.81 -37.63
C LYS A 50 -48.83 28.68 -36.94
N THR A 51 -49.66 28.10 -36.06
CA THR A 51 -50.67 28.87 -35.31
C THR A 51 -50.02 29.72 -34.21
N LYS A 52 -48.82 29.35 -33.76
CA LYS A 52 -48.00 30.08 -32.78
C LYS A 52 -47.05 31.03 -33.50
N LYS A 53 -47.58 32.20 -33.88
CA LYS A 53 -46.93 33.11 -34.83
C LYS A 53 -45.53 33.56 -34.37
N HIS A 54 -45.38 33.87 -33.08
CA HIS A 54 -44.10 34.33 -32.53
C HIS A 54 -43.11 33.17 -32.32
N GLY A 55 -43.60 32.04 -31.80
CA GLY A 55 -42.84 30.78 -31.67
C GLY A 55 -42.23 30.32 -32.99
N TYR A 56 -43.07 30.25 -34.03
CA TYR A 56 -42.67 29.77 -35.35
C TYR A 56 -41.66 30.68 -36.04
N GLN A 57 -41.79 32.01 -35.89
CA GLN A 57 -40.85 32.98 -36.46
C GLN A 57 -39.43 32.84 -35.89
N LYS A 58 -39.30 32.52 -34.60
CA LYS A 58 -37.98 32.28 -33.99
C LYS A 58 -37.36 30.95 -34.41
N LEU A 59 -38.15 29.88 -34.57
CA LEU A 59 -37.66 28.63 -35.17
C LEU A 59 -37.13 28.88 -36.59
N ARG A 60 -37.85 29.69 -37.38
CA ARG A 60 -37.41 30.11 -38.71
C ARG A 60 -36.13 30.93 -38.67
N PHE A 61 -36.01 31.90 -37.76
CA PHE A 61 -34.78 32.66 -37.56
C PHE A 61 -33.57 31.75 -37.26
N CYS A 62 -33.75 30.78 -36.35
CA CYS A 62 -32.71 29.81 -36.02
C CYS A 62 -32.33 28.94 -37.21
N GLY A 63 -33.31 28.44 -37.97
CA GLY A 63 -33.07 27.69 -39.20
C GLY A 63 -32.33 28.52 -40.25
N GLU A 64 -32.69 29.80 -40.42
CA GLU A 64 -31.99 30.72 -41.33
C GLU A 64 -30.54 30.99 -40.89
N GLN A 65 -30.27 31.14 -39.58
CA GLN A 65 -28.89 31.27 -39.10
C GLN A 65 -28.11 29.96 -39.27
N ALA A 66 -28.69 28.81 -38.93
CA ALA A 66 -28.06 27.50 -39.13
C ALA A 66 -27.69 27.30 -40.61
N GLY A 67 -28.59 27.63 -41.53
CA GLY A 67 -28.34 27.57 -42.98
C GLY A 67 -27.20 28.48 -43.44
N ARG A 68 -27.04 29.69 -42.86
CA ARG A 68 -25.89 30.58 -43.14
C ARG A 68 -24.55 29.98 -42.70
N HIS A 69 -24.56 29.08 -41.72
CA HIS A 69 -23.40 28.33 -41.25
C HIS A 69 -23.31 26.93 -41.87
N GLU A 70 -24.05 26.67 -42.96
CA GLU A 70 -24.07 25.38 -43.68
C GLU A 70 -24.57 24.20 -42.81
N LEU A 71 -25.35 24.48 -41.76
CA LEU A 71 -25.94 23.48 -40.88
C LEU A 71 -27.39 23.19 -41.30
N GLN A 72 -27.65 21.96 -41.75
CA GLN A 72 -29.00 21.51 -42.12
C GLN A 72 -29.86 21.11 -40.92
N HIS A 73 -29.25 20.89 -39.75
CA HIS A 73 -29.95 20.42 -38.54
C HIS A 73 -29.81 21.43 -37.41
N PHE A 74 -30.86 21.58 -36.60
CA PHE A 74 -30.80 22.37 -35.39
C PHE A 74 -31.69 21.80 -34.27
N TRP A 75 -31.38 22.11 -33.02
CA TRP A 75 -32.09 21.61 -31.85
C TRP A 75 -32.72 22.73 -31.02
N VAL A 76 -33.95 22.49 -30.56
CA VAL A 76 -34.68 23.38 -29.64
C VAL A 76 -35.48 22.54 -28.65
N ASP A 77 -35.24 22.70 -27.35
CA ASP A 77 -35.81 21.86 -26.28
C ASP A 77 -37.32 21.70 -26.36
N THR A 78 -38.04 22.79 -26.62
CA THR A 78 -39.51 22.83 -26.55
C THR A 78 -40.16 21.93 -27.60
N CYS A 79 -39.51 21.77 -28.75
CA CYS A 79 -40.09 21.13 -29.91
C CYS A 79 -39.37 19.82 -30.32
N CYS A 80 -38.14 19.60 -29.85
CA CYS A 80 -37.38 18.38 -30.05
C CYS A 80 -37.64 17.30 -28.98
N ILE A 81 -38.30 17.66 -27.87
CA ILE A 81 -38.49 16.80 -26.69
C ILE A 81 -39.98 16.62 -26.40
N ASP A 82 -40.41 15.38 -26.24
CA ASP A 82 -41.73 15.06 -25.69
C ASP A 82 -41.72 15.24 -24.16
N LYS A 83 -42.05 16.45 -23.70
CA LYS A 83 -42.13 16.79 -22.28
C LYS A 83 -43.20 15.99 -21.51
N SER A 84 -44.11 15.29 -22.20
CA SER A 84 -45.11 14.42 -21.54
C SER A 84 -44.54 13.05 -21.15
N SER A 85 -43.44 12.63 -21.78
CA SER A 85 -42.71 11.41 -21.44
C SER A 85 -41.70 11.72 -20.32
N SER A 86 -41.93 11.17 -19.12
CA SER A 86 -41.01 11.37 -17.98
C SER A 86 -39.61 10.82 -18.26
N ALA A 87 -39.52 9.69 -18.97
CA ALA A 87 -38.25 9.10 -19.37
C ALA A 87 -37.48 9.98 -20.37
N GLU A 88 -38.18 10.52 -21.38
CA GLU A 88 -37.56 11.41 -22.36
C GLU A 88 -37.16 12.76 -21.73
N LEU A 89 -37.99 13.30 -20.84
CA LEU A 89 -37.70 14.52 -20.09
C LEU A 89 -36.49 14.36 -19.15
N GLN A 90 -36.39 13.21 -18.47
CA GLN A 90 -35.25 12.91 -17.59
C GLN A 90 -33.96 12.75 -18.39
N GLU A 91 -33.99 12.01 -19.49
CA GLU A 91 -32.84 11.85 -20.38
C GLU A 91 -32.43 13.20 -21.01
N ALA A 92 -33.41 14.02 -21.39
CA ALA A 92 -33.18 15.34 -21.93
C ALA A 92 -32.42 16.25 -20.95
N ILE A 93 -32.85 16.29 -19.69
CA ILE A 93 -32.23 17.13 -18.66
C ILE A 93 -30.84 16.63 -18.30
N ASN A 94 -30.65 15.31 -18.11
CA ASN A 94 -29.34 14.74 -17.78
C ASN A 94 -28.33 14.83 -18.94
N SER A 95 -28.79 14.88 -20.19
CA SER A 95 -27.91 15.00 -21.37
C SER A 95 -27.78 16.43 -21.90
N MET A 96 -28.54 17.41 -21.39
CA MET A 96 -28.63 18.78 -21.94
C MET A 96 -27.27 19.46 -22.12
N PHE A 97 -26.40 19.38 -21.11
CA PHE A 97 -25.05 19.96 -21.16
C PHE A 97 -24.21 19.37 -22.29
N ARG A 98 -24.33 18.06 -22.54
CA ARG A 98 -23.65 17.38 -23.67
C ARG A 98 -24.16 17.91 -25.01
N TRP A 99 -25.48 18.12 -25.16
CA TRP A 99 -26.05 18.70 -26.39
C TRP A 99 -25.56 20.12 -26.66
N TYR A 100 -25.44 20.97 -25.64
CA TYR A 100 -24.87 22.32 -25.82
C TYR A 100 -23.36 22.30 -26.09
N ARG A 101 -22.62 21.38 -25.47
CA ARG A 101 -21.17 21.22 -25.67
C ARG A 101 -20.83 20.72 -27.08
N ASP A 102 -21.58 19.75 -27.58
CA ASP A 102 -21.30 19.07 -28.84
C ASP A 102 -21.94 19.80 -30.05
N ALA A 103 -22.71 20.86 -29.82
CA ALA A 103 -23.30 21.69 -30.88
C ALA A 103 -22.23 22.52 -31.63
N THR A 104 -22.38 22.64 -32.94
CA THR A 104 -21.45 23.40 -33.79
C THR A 104 -21.60 24.92 -33.59
N LYS A 105 -22.84 25.38 -33.37
CA LYS A 105 -23.18 26.78 -33.08
C LYS A 105 -24.34 26.85 -32.10
N CYS A 106 -24.31 27.81 -31.18
CA CYS A 106 -25.36 28.13 -30.22
C CYS A 106 -25.86 29.55 -30.47
N TYR A 107 -27.14 29.72 -30.77
CA TYR A 107 -27.75 31.03 -31.01
C TYR A 107 -28.58 31.46 -29.81
N VAL A 108 -28.28 32.63 -29.26
CA VAL A 108 -29.01 33.24 -28.14
C VAL A 108 -29.85 34.39 -28.65
N TYR A 109 -31.16 34.19 -28.72
CA TYR A 109 -32.11 35.21 -29.15
C TYR A 109 -32.70 35.96 -27.96
N LEU A 110 -32.34 37.23 -27.79
CA LEU A 110 -32.75 38.07 -26.67
C LEU A 110 -33.96 38.93 -27.04
N SER A 111 -35.17 38.42 -26.76
CA SER A 111 -36.42 39.09 -27.12
C SER A 111 -36.67 40.42 -26.37
N ASP A 112 -35.96 40.65 -25.27
CA ASP A 112 -36.03 41.84 -24.42
C ASP A 112 -34.94 42.88 -24.71
N VAL A 113 -34.02 42.59 -25.65
CA VAL A 113 -32.95 43.49 -26.08
C VAL A 113 -33.27 44.02 -27.47
N SER A 114 -33.47 45.32 -27.60
CA SER A 114 -33.75 45.99 -28.87
C SER A 114 -32.59 46.89 -29.28
N THR A 115 -32.19 46.83 -30.55
CA THR A 115 -31.20 47.74 -31.17
C THR A 115 -31.83 49.04 -31.66
N LYS A 116 -33.17 49.10 -31.74
CA LYS A 116 -33.91 50.29 -32.19
C LYS A 116 -33.98 51.37 -31.11
N LYS A 117 -33.67 52.63 -31.48
CA LYS A 117 -33.84 53.81 -30.62
C LYS A 117 -35.32 54.01 -30.25
N ARG A 118 -35.66 54.13 -28.96
CA ARG A 118 -36.98 54.58 -28.50
C ARG A 118 -37.25 56.02 -28.98
N LYS A 119 -38.48 56.31 -29.43
CA LYS A 119 -38.93 57.65 -29.85
C LYS A 119 -38.92 58.65 -28.68
N ALA A 120 -38.73 59.92 -29.04
CA ALA A 120 -38.35 61.06 -28.21
C ALA A 120 -39.27 61.40 -27.03
N SER A 121 -38.72 61.33 -25.81
CA SER A 121 -39.07 62.27 -24.72
C SER A 121 -38.01 62.38 -23.61
N ASP A 122 -37.02 61.49 -23.52
CA ASP A 122 -35.94 61.62 -22.51
C ASP A 122 -34.64 62.15 -23.13
N ARG A 123 -34.29 63.39 -22.77
CA ARG A 123 -32.94 63.93 -22.96
C ARG A 123 -32.03 63.25 -21.93
N PHE A 124 -30.89 62.73 -22.40
CA PHE A 124 -29.89 61.90 -21.70
C PHE A 124 -30.15 60.39 -21.71
N SER A 125 -30.03 59.76 -22.88
CA SER A 125 -29.57 58.36 -22.93
C SER A 125 -28.90 58.05 -24.27
N GLU A 126 -27.58 58.14 -24.34
CA GLU A 126 -26.81 57.20 -25.17
C GLU A 126 -27.02 55.83 -24.52
N ARG A 127 -28.01 55.06 -25.01
CA ARG A 127 -28.16 53.66 -24.62
C ARG A 127 -27.82 52.84 -25.84
N SER A 128 -26.56 52.41 -25.90
CA SER A 128 -26.17 51.18 -26.57
C SER A 128 -27.09 50.05 -26.08
N TRP A 129 -27.36 49.09 -26.96
CA TRP A 129 -28.11 47.87 -26.63
C TRP A 129 -27.53 47.14 -25.40
N GLU A 130 -26.27 47.42 -25.03
CA GLU A 130 -25.53 46.94 -23.85
C GLU A 130 -26.30 47.14 -22.53
N SER A 131 -27.00 48.27 -22.37
CA SER A 131 -27.79 48.51 -21.16
C SER A 131 -28.99 47.56 -21.03
N ALA A 132 -29.64 47.27 -22.16
CA ALA A 132 -30.72 46.28 -22.21
C ALA A 132 -30.17 44.84 -22.11
N PHE A 133 -28.99 44.58 -22.68
CA PHE A 133 -28.29 43.30 -22.57
C PHE A 133 -27.95 42.96 -21.11
N ARG A 134 -27.40 43.92 -20.35
CA ARG A 134 -27.11 43.75 -18.90
C ARG A 134 -28.35 43.46 -18.06
N LEU A 135 -29.51 43.92 -18.51
CA LEU A 135 -30.80 43.72 -17.85
C LEU A 135 -31.60 42.54 -18.43
N SER A 136 -31.05 41.81 -19.41
CA SER A 136 -31.80 40.74 -20.06
C SER A 136 -32.09 39.61 -19.07
N ARG A 137 -33.34 39.15 -19.07
CA ARG A 137 -33.80 38.02 -18.26
C ARG A 137 -33.11 36.69 -18.63
N TRP A 138 -32.43 36.64 -19.76
CA TRP A 138 -31.67 35.45 -20.17
C TRP A 138 -30.58 35.11 -19.13
N PHE A 139 -29.88 36.11 -18.61
CA PHE A 139 -28.80 35.91 -17.63
C PHE A 139 -29.29 35.52 -16.23
N THR A 140 -30.56 35.77 -15.93
CA THR A 140 -31.14 35.45 -14.61
C THR A 140 -31.87 34.12 -14.59
N ARG A 141 -32.11 33.44 -15.72
CA ARG A 141 -32.75 32.11 -15.73
C ARG A 141 -31.79 30.99 -15.30
N GLY A 142 -32.29 29.97 -14.60
CA GLY A 142 -31.51 28.82 -14.14
C GLY A 142 -30.89 28.02 -15.29
N TRP A 143 -31.72 27.55 -16.22
CA TRP A 143 -31.31 26.66 -17.32
C TRP A 143 -30.28 27.24 -18.29
N THR A 144 -30.32 28.57 -18.49
CA THR A 144 -29.35 29.27 -19.36
C THR A 144 -27.91 29.22 -18.83
N LEU A 145 -27.69 28.70 -17.62
CA LEU A 145 -26.35 28.46 -17.06
C LEU A 145 -25.60 27.40 -17.85
N GLN A 146 -26.25 26.27 -18.14
CA GLN A 146 -25.65 25.21 -18.95
C GLN A 146 -25.45 25.67 -20.39
N GLU A 147 -26.42 26.43 -20.93
CA GLU A 147 -26.37 26.99 -22.28
C GLU A 147 -25.22 28.00 -22.46
N LEU A 148 -24.85 28.68 -21.38
CA LEU A 148 -23.72 29.60 -21.37
C LEU A 148 -22.37 28.88 -21.23
N LEU A 149 -22.28 27.90 -20.33
CA LEU A 149 -21.00 27.26 -19.95
C LEU A 149 -20.60 26.09 -20.84
N ALA A 150 -21.56 25.30 -21.33
CA ALA A 150 -21.28 24.09 -22.09
C ALA A 150 -20.68 24.34 -23.49
N PRO A 151 -21.15 25.31 -24.29
CA PRO A 151 -20.58 25.54 -25.62
C PRO A 151 -19.20 26.24 -25.55
N GLY A 152 -18.33 25.90 -26.48
CA GLY A 152 -17.00 26.51 -26.62
C GLY A 152 -17.04 28.04 -26.84
N PRO A 153 -15.93 28.77 -26.59
CA PRO A 153 -15.91 30.24 -26.54
C PRO A 153 -16.37 30.93 -27.83
N ASP A 154 -16.10 30.34 -29.00
CA ASP A 154 -16.44 30.90 -30.31
C ASP A 154 -17.76 30.35 -30.91
N SER A 155 -18.48 29.53 -30.13
CA SER A 155 -19.68 28.82 -30.59
C SER A 155 -20.99 29.54 -30.27
N VAL A 156 -21.01 30.48 -29.31
CA VAL A 156 -22.24 31.16 -28.85
C VAL A 156 -22.35 32.57 -29.45
N GLU A 157 -23.48 32.87 -30.11
CA GLU A 157 -23.76 34.18 -30.71
C GLU A 157 -25.07 34.79 -30.19
N PHE A 158 -25.03 36.06 -29.80
CA PHE A 158 -26.16 36.79 -29.24
C PHE A 158 -26.84 37.68 -30.29
N PHE A 159 -28.17 37.64 -30.33
CA PHE A 159 -28.99 38.39 -31.26
C PHE A 159 -30.08 39.19 -30.53
N SER A 160 -30.40 40.38 -31.04
CA SER A 160 -31.48 41.23 -30.55
C SER A 160 -32.85 40.69 -30.94
N ARG A 161 -33.92 41.29 -30.39
CA ARG A 161 -35.31 41.05 -30.80
C ARG A 161 -35.53 41.26 -32.30
N GLU A 162 -34.81 42.18 -32.92
CA GLU A 162 -34.87 42.44 -34.37
C GLU A 162 -34.11 41.40 -35.21
N GLY A 163 -33.30 40.53 -34.59
CA GLY A 163 -32.41 39.59 -35.27
C GLY A 163 -31.04 40.17 -35.63
N ASP A 164 -30.67 41.33 -35.08
CA ASP A 164 -29.34 41.92 -35.27
C ASP A 164 -28.31 41.22 -34.37
N ARG A 165 -27.13 40.90 -34.91
CA ARG A 165 -26.03 40.29 -34.14
C ARG A 165 -25.45 41.33 -33.16
N LEU A 166 -25.47 41.02 -31.87
CA LEU A 166 -24.95 41.85 -30.78
C LEU A 166 -23.46 41.56 -30.52
N GLY A 167 -23.04 40.31 -30.69
CA GLY A 167 -21.68 39.82 -30.45
C GLY A 167 -21.67 38.31 -30.20
N ASP A 168 -20.48 37.74 -30.05
CA ASP A 168 -20.27 36.37 -29.57
C ASP A 168 -19.80 36.34 -28.11
N LYS A 169 -19.86 35.17 -27.48
CA LYS A 169 -19.48 34.97 -26.07
C LYS A 169 -18.08 35.48 -25.74
N ARG A 170 -17.13 35.38 -26.68
CA ARG A 170 -15.78 35.91 -26.52
C ARG A 170 -15.74 37.44 -26.55
N SER A 171 -16.38 38.07 -27.53
CA SER A 171 -16.45 39.53 -27.63
C SER A 171 -17.19 40.19 -26.46
N LEU A 172 -18.08 39.45 -25.79
CA LEU A 172 -18.90 39.94 -24.68
C LEU A 172 -18.49 39.35 -23.31
N GLU A 173 -17.36 38.64 -23.20
CA GLU A 173 -16.98 37.91 -21.99
C GLU A 173 -16.89 38.78 -20.74
N GLN A 174 -16.39 40.02 -20.88
CA GLN A 174 -16.32 40.99 -19.78
C GLN A 174 -17.71 41.40 -19.30
N HIS A 175 -18.63 41.67 -20.22
CA HIS A 175 -20.02 41.99 -19.90
C HIS A 175 -20.71 40.80 -19.21
N ILE A 176 -20.49 39.59 -19.72
CA ILE A 176 -21.08 38.36 -19.16
C ILE A 176 -20.52 38.08 -17.77
N HIS A 177 -19.22 38.24 -17.56
CA HIS A 177 -18.58 38.11 -16.25
C HIS A 177 -19.17 39.08 -15.23
N GLU A 178 -19.31 40.37 -15.60
CA GLU A 178 -19.89 41.40 -14.73
C GLU A 178 -21.36 41.12 -14.37
N ILE A 179 -22.14 40.54 -15.30
CA ILE A 179 -23.56 40.20 -15.07
C ILE A 179 -23.69 38.95 -14.20
N THR A 180 -22.91 37.90 -14.47
CA THR A 180 -23.13 36.56 -13.91
C THR A 180 -22.21 36.21 -12.73
N GLY A 181 -21.05 36.86 -12.61
CA GLY A 181 -20.00 36.52 -11.65
C GLY A 181 -19.17 35.29 -12.04
N ILE A 182 -19.40 34.69 -13.21
CA ILE A 182 -18.67 33.52 -13.69
C ILE A 182 -17.29 33.94 -14.18
N PRO A 183 -16.17 33.31 -13.73
CA PRO A 183 -14.82 33.67 -14.15
C PRO A 183 -14.64 33.66 -15.68
N ILE A 184 -13.88 34.62 -16.21
CA ILE A 184 -13.60 34.70 -17.65
C ILE A 184 -12.95 33.41 -18.17
N SER A 185 -12.08 32.76 -17.40
CA SER A 185 -11.48 31.47 -17.73
C SER A 185 -12.52 30.36 -17.96
N ALA A 186 -13.58 30.31 -17.14
CA ALA A 186 -14.68 29.36 -17.34
C ALA A 186 -15.46 29.68 -18.63
N LEU A 187 -15.67 30.97 -18.95
CA LEU A 187 -16.30 31.38 -20.21
C LEU A 187 -15.42 31.04 -21.43
N GLN A 188 -14.10 31.05 -21.27
CA GLN A 188 -13.14 30.70 -22.32
C GLN A 188 -12.96 29.19 -22.53
N GLY A 189 -13.60 28.34 -21.72
CA GLY A 189 -13.60 26.89 -21.88
C GLY A 189 -12.57 26.14 -21.05
N THR A 190 -12.02 26.75 -19.99
CA THR A 190 -11.24 26.01 -18.98
C THR A 190 -12.09 24.86 -18.41
N PRO A 191 -11.56 23.64 -18.25
CA PRO A 191 -12.31 22.51 -17.70
C PRO A 191 -12.96 22.87 -16.36
N LEU A 192 -14.26 22.64 -16.23
CA LEU A 192 -15.03 23.04 -15.05
C LEU A 192 -14.54 22.36 -13.75
N SER A 193 -13.86 21.21 -13.86
CA SER A 193 -13.22 20.51 -12.74
C SER A 193 -12.08 21.29 -12.07
N GLN A 194 -11.48 22.27 -12.75
CA GLN A 194 -10.43 23.12 -12.18
C GLN A 194 -10.97 24.18 -11.22
N PHE A 195 -12.28 24.41 -11.21
CA PHE A 195 -12.94 25.30 -10.27
C PHE A 195 -13.46 24.47 -9.11
N ASN A 196 -13.20 24.95 -7.89
CA ASN A 196 -13.65 24.25 -6.69
C ASN A 196 -15.19 24.09 -6.71
N THR A 197 -15.67 23.06 -6.00
CA THR A 197 -17.09 22.72 -5.94
C THR A 197 -17.95 23.87 -5.40
N TYR A 198 -17.43 24.62 -4.43
CA TYR A 198 -18.14 25.74 -3.81
C TYR A 198 -18.44 26.86 -4.81
N ASP A 199 -17.47 27.28 -5.60
CA ASP A 199 -17.59 28.35 -6.60
C ASP A 199 -18.58 27.96 -7.70
N ARG A 200 -18.56 26.70 -8.14
CA ARG A 200 -19.50 26.18 -9.14
C ARG A 200 -20.95 26.16 -8.64
N LEU A 201 -21.16 25.84 -7.36
CA LEU A 201 -22.49 25.91 -6.73
C LEU A 201 -23.00 27.36 -6.66
N LEU A 202 -22.12 28.34 -6.40
CA LEU A 202 -22.49 29.76 -6.33
C LEU A 202 -22.99 30.34 -7.67
N TRP A 203 -22.56 29.78 -8.81
CA TRP A 203 -23.00 30.28 -10.14
C TRP A 203 -24.50 30.12 -10.40
N ALA A 204 -25.16 29.20 -9.70
CA ALA A 204 -26.62 29.07 -9.75
C ALA A 204 -27.35 30.00 -8.77
N GLU A 205 -26.68 30.58 -7.77
CA GLU A 205 -27.34 31.26 -6.65
C GLU A 205 -28.17 32.48 -7.07
N LYS A 206 -27.66 33.30 -8.01
CA LYS A 206 -28.35 34.48 -8.52
C LYS A 206 -29.42 34.17 -9.58
N ARG A 207 -29.62 32.89 -9.91
CA ARG A 207 -30.56 32.46 -10.95
C ARG A 207 -31.95 32.13 -10.41
N GLN A 208 -32.94 32.34 -11.26
CA GLN A 208 -34.38 32.18 -11.06
C GLN A 208 -34.89 30.99 -11.88
N THR A 209 -35.74 30.18 -11.28
CA THR A 209 -36.37 29.01 -11.88
C THR A 209 -37.87 29.00 -11.58
N ILE A 210 -38.66 28.30 -12.40
CA ILE A 210 -40.11 28.19 -12.20
C ILE A 210 -40.42 27.21 -11.05
N ARG A 211 -39.69 26.09 -10.99
CA ARG A 211 -39.71 25.16 -9.85
C ARG A 211 -38.47 25.36 -8.99
N GLU A 212 -38.57 25.15 -7.69
CA GLU A 212 -37.46 25.43 -6.78
C GLU A 212 -36.31 24.42 -6.95
N GLU A 213 -36.62 23.16 -7.21
CA GLU A 213 -35.68 22.05 -7.44
C GLU A 213 -34.87 22.20 -8.75
N ASP A 214 -35.41 22.89 -9.77
CA ASP A 214 -34.72 23.14 -11.06
C ASP A 214 -33.41 23.92 -10.84
N LYS A 215 -33.28 24.65 -9.74
CA LYS A 215 -32.04 25.35 -9.38
C LYS A 215 -30.90 24.38 -9.14
N ALA A 216 -31.16 23.23 -8.52
CA ALA A 216 -30.18 22.15 -8.38
C ALA A 216 -29.98 21.39 -9.70
N TYR A 217 -31.05 21.10 -10.43
CA TYR A 217 -30.98 20.34 -11.68
C TYR A 217 -30.22 21.09 -12.79
N SER A 218 -30.27 22.42 -12.76
CA SER A 218 -29.47 23.27 -13.66
C SER A 218 -27.95 23.09 -13.50
N LEU A 219 -27.49 22.44 -12.43
CA LEU A 219 -26.08 22.18 -12.15
C LEU A 219 -25.61 20.77 -12.55
N PHE A 220 -26.50 19.85 -12.92
CA PHE A 220 -26.13 18.44 -13.17
C PHE A 220 -24.99 18.30 -14.19
N GLY A 221 -25.13 18.96 -15.35
CA GLY A 221 -24.09 18.92 -16.37
C GLY A 221 -22.80 19.68 -16.04
N ILE A 222 -22.83 20.62 -15.09
CA ILE A 222 -21.66 21.38 -14.63
C ILE A 222 -20.78 20.51 -13.71
N PHE A 223 -21.41 19.57 -13.01
CA PHE A 223 -20.73 18.57 -12.19
C PHE A 223 -20.57 17.20 -12.88
N ASP A 224 -21.09 17.04 -14.11
CA ASP A 224 -21.12 15.78 -14.86
C ASP A 224 -21.81 14.64 -14.09
N ILE A 225 -22.94 14.94 -13.43
CA ILE A 225 -23.69 14.01 -12.59
C ILE A 225 -25.02 13.65 -13.25
N GLN A 226 -25.41 12.38 -13.16
CA GLN A 226 -26.71 11.88 -13.59
C GLN A 226 -27.55 11.44 -12.38
N ILE A 227 -28.62 12.19 -12.08
CA ILE A 227 -29.53 11.88 -10.96
C ILE A 227 -30.96 11.79 -11.50
N PRO A 228 -31.82 10.89 -10.97
CA PRO A 228 -33.24 10.89 -11.27
C PRO A 228 -33.92 12.21 -10.87
N LEU A 229 -34.81 12.74 -11.71
CA LEU A 229 -35.57 13.95 -11.41
C LEU A 229 -36.76 13.62 -10.49
N LEU A 230 -36.87 14.34 -9.36
CA LEU A 230 -37.93 14.18 -8.37
C LEU A 230 -38.68 15.51 -8.19
N TYR A 231 -39.53 15.85 -9.16
CA TYR A 231 -40.34 17.06 -9.09
C TYR A 231 -41.30 17.05 -7.89
N GLY A 232 -41.25 18.12 -7.08
CA GLY A 232 -41.95 18.22 -5.79
C GLY A 232 -41.09 17.93 -4.55
N GLU A 233 -39.79 17.60 -4.70
CA GLU A 233 -38.89 17.38 -3.55
C GLU A 233 -38.48 18.67 -2.81
N GLY A 234 -38.59 19.82 -3.47
CA GLY A 234 -38.19 21.13 -2.94
C GLY A 234 -36.67 21.37 -3.01
N ARG A 235 -36.27 22.64 -2.93
CA ARG A 235 -34.88 23.08 -3.16
C ARG A 235 -33.86 22.37 -2.27
N GLU A 236 -34.11 22.29 -0.97
CA GLU A 236 -33.13 21.79 0.00
C GLU A 236 -32.80 20.32 -0.22
N LYS A 237 -33.82 19.49 -0.49
CA LYS A 237 -33.63 18.05 -0.74
C LYS A 237 -32.91 17.79 -2.07
N ALA A 238 -33.24 18.56 -3.11
CA ALA A 238 -32.57 18.48 -4.40
C ALA A 238 -31.07 18.84 -4.28
N PHE A 239 -30.73 19.90 -3.54
CA PHE A 239 -29.33 20.28 -3.28
C PHE A 239 -28.60 19.30 -2.36
N LYS A 240 -29.30 18.68 -1.40
CA LYS A 240 -28.72 17.63 -0.55
C LYS A 240 -28.30 16.42 -1.40
N ARG A 241 -29.21 15.92 -2.24
CA ARG A 241 -28.93 14.83 -3.20
C ARG A 241 -27.82 15.17 -4.17
N LEU A 242 -27.81 16.40 -4.69
CA LEU A 242 -26.72 16.86 -5.55
C LEU A 242 -25.38 16.85 -4.82
N ARG A 243 -25.30 17.32 -3.57
CA ARG A 243 -24.06 17.29 -2.78
C ARG A 243 -23.62 15.87 -2.46
N GLU A 244 -24.55 15.00 -2.05
CA GLU A 244 -24.28 13.58 -1.83
C GLU A 244 -23.68 12.91 -3.08
N GLU A 245 -24.15 13.26 -4.29
CA GLU A 245 -23.57 12.74 -5.54
C GLU A 245 -22.25 13.44 -5.94
N ILE A 246 -22.05 14.71 -5.58
CA ILE A 246 -20.76 15.40 -5.78
C ILE A 246 -19.69 14.81 -4.85
N ASP A 247 -20.07 14.47 -3.63
CA ASP A 247 -19.20 13.94 -2.59
C ASP A 247 -18.98 12.42 -2.74
N LYS A 248 -19.75 11.74 -3.60
CA LYS A 248 -19.47 10.37 -4.04
C LYS A 248 -18.23 10.36 -4.94
N PRO A 249 -17.28 9.44 -4.71
CA PRO A 249 -16.19 9.25 -5.67
C PRO A 249 -16.78 8.83 -7.01
N SER A 250 -16.71 9.72 -8.00
CA SER A 250 -17.24 9.47 -9.34
C SER A 250 -16.63 8.18 -9.94
N ASN A 251 -17.48 7.24 -10.35
CA ASN A 251 -17.07 5.93 -10.90
C ASN A 251 -16.12 6.03 -12.11
N ASN A 252 -16.13 7.12 -12.87
CA ASN A 252 -15.20 7.31 -13.99
C ASN A 252 -13.79 7.71 -13.52
N ALA A 253 -13.68 8.52 -12.46
CA ALA A 253 -12.39 8.82 -11.85
C ALA A 253 -11.85 7.58 -11.13
N ALA A 254 -12.69 6.87 -10.37
CA ALA A 254 -12.31 5.63 -9.69
C ALA A 254 -11.89 4.52 -10.68
N GLN A 255 -12.62 4.31 -11.79
CA GLN A 255 -12.19 3.39 -12.84
C GLN A 255 -10.87 3.81 -13.47
N SER A 256 -10.69 5.10 -13.80
CA SER A 256 -9.42 5.59 -14.33
C SER A 256 -8.29 5.42 -13.32
N LEU A 257 -8.53 5.67 -12.03
CA LEU A 257 -7.58 5.56 -10.94
C LEU A 257 -7.26 4.09 -10.61
N GLY A 258 -8.22 3.19 -10.71
CA GLY A 258 -8.04 1.74 -10.51
C GLY A 258 -7.29 1.10 -11.66
N LEU A 259 -7.56 1.53 -12.91
CA LEU A 259 -6.75 1.16 -14.08
C LEU A 259 -5.34 1.76 -13.98
N ASP A 260 -5.20 3.00 -13.55
CA ASP A 260 -3.90 3.65 -13.33
C ASP A 260 -3.12 2.93 -12.21
N ARG A 261 -3.76 2.59 -11.10
CA ARG A 261 -3.18 1.79 -10.01
C ARG A 261 -2.80 0.39 -10.45
N LEU A 262 -3.59 -0.26 -11.32
CA LEU A 262 -3.22 -1.55 -11.91
C LEU A 262 -1.95 -1.41 -12.78
N HIS A 263 -1.78 -0.29 -13.49
CA HIS A 263 -0.55 -0.01 -14.21
C HIS A 263 0.65 0.27 -13.30
N HIS A 264 0.41 0.78 -12.10
CA HIS A 264 1.42 1.10 -11.08
C HIS A 264 1.64 -0.01 -10.04
N LEU A 265 0.90 -1.12 -10.12
CA LEU A 265 1.06 -2.24 -9.18
C LEU A 265 2.47 -2.83 -9.33
N PRO A 266 3.27 -2.91 -8.24
CA PRO A 266 4.64 -3.36 -8.33
C PRO A 266 4.66 -4.82 -8.78
N SER A 267 5.25 -5.04 -9.95
CA SER A 267 5.33 -6.35 -10.58
C SER A 267 6.74 -6.62 -11.09
N ALA A 268 7.14 -7.88 -11.05
CA ALA A 268 8.40 -8.35 -11.58
C ALA A 268 8.28 -8.49 -13.10
N THR A 269 8.81 -7.54 -13.84
CA THR A 269 8.75 -7.47 -15.31
C THR A 269 9.36 -8.71 -15.98
N ASP A 270 10.38 -9.29 -15.36
CA ASP A 270 11.11 -10.48 -15.84
C ASP A 270 10.48 -11.83 -15.46
N ALA A 271 9.38 -11.83 -14.72
CA ALA A 271 8.71 -13.06 -14.28
C ALA A 271 8.02 -13.82 -15.42
N LEU A 272 7.58 -13.10 -16.46
CA LEU A 272 6.88 -13.65 -17.62
C LEU A 272 7.75 -14.61 -18.43
N PHE A 273 7.17 -15.71 -18.92
CA PHE A 273 7.89 -16.69 -19.75
C PHE A 273 8.43 -16.10 -21.06
N ASN A 274 7.76 -15.07 -21.59
CA ASN A 274 8.08 -14.36 -22.83
C ASN A 274 8.54 -12.92 -22.58
N SER A 275 9.11 -12.64 -21.40
CA SER A 275 9.77 -11.35 -21.14
C SER A 275 10.93 -11.13 -22.13
N LEU A 276 11.27 -9.86 -22.37
CA LEU A 276 12.34 -9.49 -23.32
C LEU A 276 13.66 -10.19 -22.98
N ASN A 277 13.99 -10.26 -21.69
CA ASN A 277 15.19 -10.92 -21.18
C ASN A 277 15.19 -12.44 -21.39
N ARG A 278 14.03 -13.04 -21.67
CA ARG A 278 13.85 -14.49 -21.84
C ARG A 278 13.50 -14.88 -23.28
N GLN A 279 13.49 -13.94 -24.22
CA GLN A 279 13.03 -14.17 -25.61
C GLN A 279 13.82 -15.25 -26.37
N HIS A 280 15.05 -15.54 -25.95
CA HIS A 280 15.94 -16.54 -26.58
C HIS A 280 16.06 -17.84 -25.77
N GLU A 281 15.31 -17.98 -24.68
CA GLU A 281 15.34 -19.21 -23.89
C GLU A 281 14.60 -20.35 -24.61
N PRO A 282 15.18 -21.56 -24.68
CA PRO A 282 14.64 -22.63 -25.52
C PRO A 282 13.36 -23.26 -24.95
N ILE A 283 12.53 -23.76 -25.86
CA ILE A 283 11.44 -24.73 -25.62
C ILE A 283 11.90 -26.16 -25.98
N CYS A 284 11.13 -27.17 -25.60
CA CYS A 284 11.37 -28.54 -26.02
C CYS A 284 11.36 -28.64 -27.55
N LEU A 285 12.36 -29.31 -28.12
CA LEU A 285 12.40 -29.56 -29.56
C LEU A 285 11.30 -30.54 -29.95
N PRO A 286 10.83 -30.49 -31.21
CA PRO A 286 9.95 -31.53 -31.73
C PRO A 286 10.52 -32.93 -31.45
N GLU A 287 9.64 -33.87 -31.12
CA GLU A 287 9.98 -35.27 -30.80
C GLU A 287 10.76 -35.48 -29.49
N THR A 288 10.99 -34.45 -28.68
CA THR A 288 11.59 -34.60 -27.34
C THR A 288 10.53 -34.53 -26.22
N ARG A 289 10.73 -35.29 -25.13
CA ARG A 289 9.83 -35.32 -23.95
C ARG A 289 8.35 -35.62 -24.27
N VAL A 290 8.08 -36.31 -25.37
CA VAL A 290 6.74 -36.51 -25.95
C VAL A 290 5.74 -37.07 -24.93
N ASP A 291 6.04 -38.21 -24.31
CA ASP A 291 5.14 -38.89 -23.38
C ASP A 291 4.83 -38.04 -22.12
N LEU A 292 5.84 -37.31 -21.64
CA LEU A 292 5.67 -36.43 -20.48
C LEU A 292 4.80 -35.22 -20.83
N LEU A 293 5.08 -34.56 -21.95
CA LEU A 293 4.28 -33.42 -22.41
C LEU A 293 2.83 -33.85 -22.63
N GLN A 294 2.60 -35.02 -23.24
CA GLN A 294 1.27 -35.56 -23.41
C GLN A 294 0.56 -35.77 -22.06
N LYS A 295 1.23 -36.38 -21.07
CA LYS A 295 0.68 -36.56 -19.72
C LYS A 295 0.32 -35.23 -19.04
N ILE A 296 1.10 -34.18 -19.25
CA ILE A 296 0.82 -32.85 -18.70
C ILE A 296 -0.37 -32.21 -19.42
N TYR A 297 -0.46 -32.37 -20.75
CA TYR A 297 -1.61 -31.88 -21.51
C TYR A 297 -2.90 -32.61 -21.12
N ASP A 298 -2.86 -33.93 -20.95
CA ASP A 298 -4.00 -34.71 -20.50
C ASP A 298 -4.48 -34.27 -19.10
N TRP A 299 -3.57 -33.87 -18.21
CA TRP A 299 -3.92 -33.30 -16.91
C TRP A 299 -4.55 -31.91 -17.03
N ALA A 300 -3.90 -31.00 -17.76
CA ALA A 300 -4.34 -29.61 -17.86
C ALA A 300 -5.65 -29.44 -18.65
N ASP A 301 -5.87 -30.27 -19.68
CA ASP A 301 -7.08 -30.26 -20.52
C ASP A 301 -8.16 -31.27 -20.07
N GLY A 302 -7.80 -32.19 -19.18
CA GLY A 302 -8.68 -33.28 -18.73
C GLY A 302 -9.59 -32.94 -17.56
N ARG A 303 -10.32 -33.98 -17.10
CA ARG A 303 -11.24 -33.94 -15.95
C ARG A 303 -10.59 -34.34 -14.63
N ASP A 304 -9.26 -34.29 -14.54
CA ASP A 304 -8.56 -34.56 -13.29
C ASP A 304 -9.07 -33.61 -12.21
N GLU A 305 -9.35 -34.08 -10.99
CA GLU A 305 -9.81 -33.20 -9.91
C GLU A 305 -8.65 -32.46 -9.24
N ARG A 306 -7.41 -32.91 -9.45
CA ARG A 306 -6.19 -32.31 -8.87
C ARG A 306 -5.85 -31.01 -9.58
N CYS A 307 -5.84 -29.90 -8.84
CA CYS A 307 -5.56 -28.58 -9.38
C CYS A 307 -4.06 -28.30 -9.56
N LEU A 308 -3.18 -29.03 -8.88
CA LEU A 308 -1.72 -28.86 -8.93
C LEU A 308 -1.03 -30.03 -9.65
N PHE A 309 -0.02 -29.72 -10.45
CA PHE A 309 0.92 -30.70 -11.00
C PHE A 309 2.34 -30.29 -10.64
N TRP A 310 3.02 -31.11 -9.85
CA TRP A 310 4.38 -30.87 -9.40
C TRP A 310 5.37 -31.70 -10.22
N LEU A 311 6.18 -31.01 -11.04
CA LEU A 311 7.29 -31.59 -11.77
C LEU A 311 8.60 -31.39 -10.97
N SER A 312 9.03 -32.44 -10.27
CA SER A 312 10.27 -32.42 -9.49
C SER A 312 11.43 -33.05 -10.26
N GLY A 313 12.66 -32.58 -10.04
CA GLY A 313 13.83 -33.16 -10.71
C GLY A 313 15.16 -32.56 -10.29
N LEU A 314 16.24 -33.30 -10.52
CA LEU A 314 17.60 -32.83 -10.26
C LEU A 314 17.95 -31.61 -11.12
N ALA A 315 19.01 -30.91 -10.73
CA ALA A 315 19.60 -29.81 -11.50
C ALA A 315 19.81 -30.21 -12.97
N GLY A 316 19.46 -29.32 -13.90
CA GLY A 316 19.80 -29.50 -15.32
C GLY A 316 19.05 -30.59 -16.09
N THR A 317 17.95 -31.12 -15.56
CA THR A 317 17.12 -32.15 -16.20
C THR A 317 16.12 -31.62 -17.23
N GLY A 318 15.95 -30.29 -17.34
CA GLY A 318 15.09 -29.63 -18.34
C GLY A 318 13.71 -29.16 -17.84
N LYS A 319 13.52 -29.03 -16.51
CA LYS A 319 12.26 -28.58 -15.89
C LYS A 319 11.73 -27.26 -16.47
N SER A 320 12.56 -26.22 -16.47
CA SER A 320 12.19 -24.88 -16.99
C SER A 320 11.88 -24.87 -18.48
N THR A 321 12.59 -25.70 -19.27
CA THR A 321 12.29 -25.88 -20.71
C THR A 321 10.91 -26.48 -20.92
N ILE A 322 10.51 -27.45 -20.09
CA ILE A 322 9.16 -28.03 -20.11
C ILE A 322 8.12 -26.97 -19.71
N ALA A 323 8.34 -26.24 -18.61
CA ALA A 323 7.45 -25.17 -18.16
C ALA A 323 7.23 -24.10 -19.24
N ARG A 324 8.30 -23.69 -19.95
CA ARG A 324 8.22 -22.73 -21.06
C ARG A 324 7.46 -23.28 -22.26
N THR A 325 7.67 -24.54 -22.61
CA THR A 325 6.92 -25.23 -23.70
C THR A 325 5.42 -25.21 -23.42
N ILE A 326 5.03 -25.53 -22.18
CA ILE A 326 3.64 -25.51 -21.74
C ILE A 326 3.08 -24.09 -21.75
N SER A 327 3.87 -23.11 -21.28
CA SER A 327 3.50 -21.69 -21.28
C SER A 327 3.18 -21.20 -22.70
N HIS A 328 4.03 -21.49 -23.68
CA HIS A 328 3.80 -21.14 -25.09
C HIS A 328 2.50 -21.73 -25.64
N LYS A 329 2.27 -23.04 -25.44
CA LYS A 329 1.07 -23.71 -25.93
C LYS A 329 -0.21 -23.06 -25.38
N TYR A 330 -0.29 -22.84 -24.06
CA TYR A 330 -1.49 -22.26 -23.45
C TYR A 330 -1.63 -20.76 -23.70
N PHE A 331 -0.52 -20.05 -23.93
CA PHE A 331 -0.55 -18.65 -24.37
C PHE A 331 -1.17 -18.53 -25.78
N GLU A 332 -0.74 -19.35 -26.73
CA GLU A 332 -1.33 -19.38 -28.09
C GLU A 332 -2.82 -19.74 -28.08
N GLN A 333 -3.22 -20.61 -27.14
CA GLN A 333 -4.62 -20.98 -26.93
C GLN A 333 -5.44 -19.95 -26.15
N LYS A 334 -4.84 -18.85 -25.69
CA LYS A 334 -5.47 -17.84 -24.81
C LYS A 334 -6.05 -18.43 -23.52
N ARG A 335 -5.41 -19.47 -22.99
CA ARG A 335 -5.76 -20.16 -21.75
C ARG A 335 -4.69 -20.05 -20.66
N LEU A 336 -3.57 -19.40 -20.94
CA LEU A 336 -2.58 -19.06 -19.92
C LEU A 336 -3.12 -17.91 -19.05
N ALA A 337 -3.36 -18.17 -17.77
CA ALA A 337 -3.73 -17.12 -16.80
C ALA A 337 -2.53 -16.22 -16.53
N ALA A 338 -1.42 -16.80 -16.10
CA ALA A 338 -0.17 -16.10 -15.82
C ALA A 338 0.99 -17.11 -15.76
N SER A 339 2.21 -16.59 -15.76
CA SER A 339 3.45 -17.36 -15.62
C SER A 339 4.45 -16.61 -14.74
N PHE A 340 5.13 -17.33 -13.86
CA PHE A 340 6.19 -16.77 -13.02
C PHE A 340 7.38 -17.71 -12.97
N PHE A 341 8.54 -17.23 -13.43
CA PHE A 341 9.79 -17.99 -13.46
C PHE A 341 10.72 -17.46 -12.38
N PHE A 342 10.80 -18.17 -11.26
CA PHE A 342 11.71 -17.82 -10.17
C PHE A 342 13.16 -17.93 -10.64
N SER A 343 14.01 -17.08 -10.06
CA SER A 343 15.46 -17.12 -10.29
C SER A 343 16.17 -16.70 -9.03
N LYS A 344 17.05 -17.56 -8.52
CA LYS A 344 17.76 -17.31 -7.25
C LYS A 344 18.74 -16.17 -7.43
N GLY A 345 18.69 -15.16 -6.57
CA GLY A 345 19.42 -13.92 -6.79
C GLY A 345 19.01 -13.24 -8.11
N GLY A 346 17.73 -13.34 -8.49
CA GLY A 346 17.11 -12.73 -9.67
C GLY A 346 16.48 -11.35 -9.40
N GLY A 347 16.59 -10.85 -8.16
CA GLY A 347 16.02 -9.57 -7.73
C GLY A 347 14.57 -9.79 -7.36
N ASP A 348 13.65 -9.09 -8.02
CA ASP A 348 12.21 -9.22 -7.79
C ASP A 348 11.66 -10.64 -8.02
N ILE A 349 12.30 -11.43 -8.89
CA ILE A 349 11.90 -12.82 -9.18
C ILE A 349 12.58 -13.85 -8.28
N GLY A 350 13.48 -13.45 -7.37
CA GLY A 350 14.04 -14.30 -6.32
C GLY A 350 13.22 -14.25 -5.02
N HIS A 351 12.41 -13.19 -4.85
CA HIS A 351 11.65 -12.94 -3.64
C HIS A 351 10.14 -13.11 -3.87
N ALA A 352 9.43 -13.61 -2.86
CA ALA A 352 7.98 -13.80 -2.94
C ALA A 352 7.17 -12.49 -2.95
N GLY A 353 7.75 -11.36 -2.51
CA GLY A 353 7.02 -10.12 -2.28
C GLY A 353 6.31 -9.51 -3.50
N ARG A 354 6.76 -9.84 -4.72
CA ARG A 354 6.09 -9.42 -5.97
C ARG A 354 5.44 -10.58 -6.71
N PHE A 355 5.37 -11.77 -6.11
CA PHE A 355 4.88 -12.97 -6.79
C PHE A 355 3.42 -12.80 -7.23
N PHE A 356 2.50 -12.57 -6.28
CA PHE A 356 1.07 -12.50 -6.58
C PHE A 356 0.65 -11.21 -7.28
N THR A 357 1.27 -10.07 -6.98
CA THR A 357 1.05 -8.83 -7.75
C THR A 357 1.45 -8.99 -9.21
N SER A 358 2.54 -9.69 -9.51
CA SER A 358 2.94 -10.00 -10.89
C SER A 358 1.95 -10.92 -11.58
N LEU A 359 1.44 -11.94 -10.88
CA LEU A 359 0.40 -12.81 -11.41
C LEU A 359 -0.88 -12.03 -11.70
N ALA A 360 -1.25 -11.06 -10.86
CA ALA A 360 -2.46 -10.25 -11.02
C ALA A 360 -2.39 -9.34 -12.25
N VAL A 361 -1.26 -8.65 -12.45
CA VAL A 361 -1.03 -7.82 -13.65
C VAL A 361 -1.12 -8.68 -14.92
N GLN A 362 -0.55 -9.89 -14.90
CA GLN A 362 -0.64 -10.82 -16.02
C GLN A 362 -2.07 -11.34 -16.23
N LEU A 363 -2.77 -11.68 -15.15
CA LEU A 363 -4.14 -12.16 -15.17
C LEU A 363 -5.07 -11.13 -15.81
N ALA A 364 -4.97 -9.86 -15.40
CA ALA A 364 -5.74 -8.75 -15.95
C ALA A 364 -5.51 -8.57 -17.47
N ARG A 365 -4.29 -8.82 -17.95
CA ARG A 365 -3.93 -8.73 -19.38
C ARG A 365 -4.43 -9.94 -20.18
N ASN A 366 -4.26 -11.14 -19.65
CA ASN A 366 -4.59 -12.39 -20.34
C ASN A 366 -6.09 -12.72 -20.28
N ILE A 367 -6.78 -12.26 -19.23
CA ILE A 367 -8.21 -12.42 -19.00
C ILE A 367 -8.83 -11.04 -18.77
N PRO A 368 -9.15 -10.27 -19.83
CA PRO A 368 -9.64 -8.88 -19.70
C PRO A 368 -10.88 -8.74 -18.80
N GLN A 369 -11.68 -9.79 -18.65
CA GLN A 369 -12.84 -9.83 -17.77
C GLN A 369 -12.48 -9.65 -16.30
N THR A 370 -11.27 -10.05 -15.87
CA THR A 370 -10.81 -9.85 -14.49
C THR A 370 -10.20 -8.47 -14.27
N GLN A 371 -9.93 -7.69 -15.32
CA GLN A 371 -9.27 -6.40 -15.21
C GLN A 371 -10.05 -5.43 -14.32
N GLN A 372 -11.38 -5.37 -14.50
CA GLN A 372 -12.23 -4.51 -13.68
C GLN A 372 -12.25 -4.99 -12.22
N PHE A 373 -12.41 -6.30 -11.98
CA PHE A 373 -12.45 -6.85 -10.63
C PHE A 373 -11.11 -6.67 -9.87
N ILE A 374 -9.97 -6.72 -10.57
CA ILE A 374 -8.67 -6.43 -9.98
C ILE A 374 -8.55 -4.93 -9.72
N ALA A 375 -8.97 -4.06 -10.64
CA ALA A 375 -8.97 -2.62 -10.43
C ALA A 375 -9.85 -2.21 -9.22
N ASP A 376 -11.01 -2.85 -9.06
CA ASP A 376 -11.90 -2.65 -7.91
C ASP A 376 -11.20 -3.11 -6.61
N ALA A 377 -10.51 -4.26 -6.62
CA ALA A 377 -9.72 -4.72 -5.47
C ALA A 377 -8.57 -3.76 -5.11
N LEU A 378 -7.98 -3.06 -6.08
CA LEU A 378 -6.95 -2.03 -5.87
C LEU A 378 -7.49 -0.68 -5.39
N LEU A 379 -8.79 -0.45 -5.54
CA LEU A 379 -9.49 0.70 -4.96
C LEU A 379 -9.97 0.42 -3.54
N GLU A 380 -10.33 -0.82 -3.25
CA GLU A 380 -10.69 -1.27 -1.90
C GLU A 380 -9.45 -1.46 -1.01
N HIS A 381 -8.29 -1.76 -1.59
CA HIS A 381 -7.05 -2.03 -0.86
C HIS A 381 -5.85 -1.26 -1.44
N ASP A 382 -5.74 0.02 -1.06
CA ASP A 382 -4.72 0.96 -1.53
C ASP A 382 -3.27 0.47 -1.35
N ASN A 383 -3.00 -0.35 -0.34
CA ASN A 383 -1.68 -0.88 -0.01
C ASN A 383 -1.56 -2.41 -0.22
N ILE A 384 -2.41 -3.03 -1.05
CA ILE A 384 -2.41 -4.50 -1.22
C ILE A 384 -1.05 -5.08 -1.61
N ALA A 385 -0.21 -4.29 -2.30
CA ALA A 385 1.13 -4.70 -2.68
C ALA A 385 2.08 -4.93 -1.49
N ASP A 386 1.82 -4.26 -0.36
CA ASP A 386 2.59 -4.36 0.87
C ASP A 386 1.91 -5.27 1.91
N GLN A 387 0.71 -5.77 1.61
CA GLN A 387 -0.03 -6.73 2.43
C GLN A 387 0.53 -8.16 2.30
N SER A 388 -0.01 -9.09 3.10
CA SER A 388 0.46 -10.47 3.15
C SER A 388 0.32 -11.18 1.80
N LEU A 389 1.13 -12.22 1.58
CA LEU A 389 1.01 -13.07 0.38
C LEU A 389 -0.39 -13.69 0.24
N ALA A 390 -1.05 -13.97 1.37
CA ALA A 390 -2.40 -14.49 1.39
C ALA A 390 -3.43 -13.48 0.85
N ASP A 391 -3.27 -12.20 1.19
CA ASP A 391 -4.12 -11.10 0.70
C ASP A 391 -4.00 -10.90 -0.78
N GLN A 392 -2.75 -10.80 -1.24
CA GLN A 392 -2.48 -10.63 -2.65
C GLN A 392 -3.08 -11.80 -3.46
N TRP A 393 -2.94 -13.04 -2.99
CA TRP A 393 -3.54 -14.20 -3.65
C TRP A 393 -5.08 -14.17 -3.65
N ARG A 394 -5.69 -13.92 -2.49
CA ARG A 394 -7.15 -14.00 -2.34
C ARG A 394 -7.85 -12.84 -3.04
N GLN A 395 -7.35 -11.62 -2.89
CA GLN A 395 -7.98 -10.41 -3.45
C GLN A 395 -7.64 -10.18 -4.92
N LEU A 396 -6.40 -10.45 -5.35
CA LEU A 396 -5.98 -10.14 -6.72
C LEU A 396 -6.12 -11.31 -7.70
N ILE A 397 -6.20 -12.56 -7.22
CA ILE A 397 -6.30 -13.75 -8.07
C ILE A 397 -7.62 -14.49 -7.85
N LEU A 398 -7.87 -15.00 -6.63
CA LEU A 398 -9.04 -15.86 -6.39
C LEU A 398 -10.37 -15.12 -6.53
N ARG A 399 -10.51 -13.95 -5.90
CA ARG A 399 -11.75 -13.16 -5.94
C ARG A 399 -12.12 -12.77 -7.38
N PRO A 400 -11.23 -12.16 -8.19
CA PRO A 400 -11.50 -11.86 -9.60
C PRO A 400 -11.88 -13.08 -10.43
N LEU A 401 -11.21 -14.22 -10.22
CA LEU A 401 -11.55 -15.46 -10.93
C LEU A 401 -12.89 -16.06 -10.48
N SER A 402 -13.25 -15.91 -9.22
CA SER A 402 -14.52 -16.40 -8.68
C SER A 402 -15.74 -15.63 -9.20
N MET A 403 -15.54 -14.37 -9.58
CA MET A 403 -16.57 -13.48 -10.16
C MET A 403 -16.82 -13.74 -11.64
N LEU A 404 -16.05 -14.62 -12.29
CA LEU A 404 -16.29 -15.00 -13.68
C LEU A 404 -17.43 -16.01 -13.77
N ASP A 405 -18.44 -15.68 -14.58
CA ASP A 405 -19.59 -16.56 -14.88
C ASP A 405 -19.28 -17.65 -15.94
N SER A 406 -18.03 -17.75 -16.39
CA SER A 406 -17.63 -18.68 -17.46
C SER A 406 -17.07 -20.00 -16.93
N ARG A 407 -17.47 -21.14 -17.51
CA ARG A 407 -16.87 -22.46 -17.25
C ARG A 407 -15.57 -22.67 -18.03
N SER A 408 -14.64 -21.73 -17.88
CA SER A 408 -13.36 -21.73 -18.58
C SER A 408 -12.28 -22.41 -17.74
N SER A 409 -11.31 -23.05 -18.40
CA SER A 409 -10.12 -23.60 -17.75
C SER A 409 -8.90 -22.79 -18.15
N TYR A 410 -8.18 -22.30 -17.13
CA TYR A 410 -6.95 -21.54 -17.29
C TYR A 410 -5.78 -22.24 -16.62
N VAL A 411 -4.57 -22.00 -17.13
CA VAL A 411 -3.33 -22.58 -16.62
C VAL A 411 -2.43 -21.49 -16.05
N LEU A 412 -1.95 -21.70 -14.82
CA LEU A 412 -0.95 -20.89 -14.13
C LEU A 412 0.36 -21.69 -14.09
N ILE A 413 1.46 -21.08 -14.53
CA ILE A 413 2.78 -21.71 -14.55
C ILE A 413 3.68 -21.08 -13.48
N VAL A 414 4.26 -21.90 -12.62
CA VAL A 414 5.26 -21.50 -11.61
C VAL A 414 6.52 -22.33 -11.83
N ASP A 415 7.58 -21.71 -12.32
CA ASP A 415 8.85 -22.40 -12.58
C ASP A 415 9.86 -22.13 -11.47
N ALA A 416 10.62 -23.17 -11.11
CA ALA A 416 11.75 -23.14 -10.19
C ALA A 416 11.43 -22.59 -8.79
N LEU A 417 10.34 -23.03 -8.15
CA LEU A 417 9.95 -22.52 -6.82
C LEU A 417 11.04 -22.71 -5.74
N ASP A 418 11.94 -23.69 -5.90
CA ASP A 418 13.13 -23.86 -5.04
C ASP A 418 14.12 -22.68 -5.10
N GLU A 419 13.99 -21.81 -6.09
CA GLU A 419 14.82 -20.62 -6.26
C GLU A 419 14.27 -19.38 -5.54
N CYS A 420 13.17 -19.52 -4.78
CA CYS A 420 12.68 -18.47 -3.87
C CYS A 420 13.57 -18.36 -2.61
N ASP A 421 14.00 -17.15 -2.26
CA ASP A 421 15.04 -16.91 -1.26
C ASP A 421 14.63 -17.19 0.20
N ASN A 422 13.33 -17.39 0.47
CA ASN A 422 12.79 -17.63 1.81
C ASN A 422 11.97 -18.93 1.87
N GLU A 423 12.40 -19.87 2.71
CA GLU A 423 11.77 -21.19 2.89
C GLU A 423 10.34 -21.12 3.47
N ASP A 424 10.06 -20.16 4.36
CA ASP A 424 8.71 -19.97 4.93
C ASP A 424 7.75 -19.45 3.86
N ASN A 425 8.22 -18.54 3.01
CA ASN A 425 7.45 -18.04 1.88
C ASN A 425 7.15 -19.16 0.87
N ILE A 426 8.09 -20.09 0.62
CA ILE A 426 7.85 -21.27 -0.22
C ILE A 426 6.68 -22.09 0.32
N ARG A 427 6.67 -22.37 1.64
CA ARG A 427 5.60 -23.14 2.28
C ARG A 427 4.26 -22.41 2.18
N MET A 428 4.26 -21.10 2.40
CA MET A 428 3.07 -20.25 2.28
C MET A 428 2.52 -20.26 0.85
N ILE A 429 3.38 -20.05 -0.16
CA ILE A 429 2.99 -20.06 -1.58
C ILE A 429 2.33 -21.38 -1.95
N LEU A 430 2.92 -22.52 -1.55
CA LEU A 430 2.33 -23.83 -1.79
C LEU A 430 0.92 -23.92 -1.19
N GLN A 431 0.77 -23.62 0.11
CA GLN A 431 -0.53 -23.65 0.78
C GLN A 431 -1.58 -22.79 0.07
N LEU A 432 -1.21 -21.58 -0.36
CA LEU A 432 -2.11 -20.67 -1.08
C LEU A 432 -2.50 -21.19 -2.47
N LEU A 433 -1.56 -21.74 -3.24
CA LEU A 433 -1.86 -22.31 -4.56
C LEU A 433 -2.85 -23.49 -4.48
N GLY A 434 -2.86 -24.24 -3.37
CA GLY A 434 -3.87 -25.28 -3.11
C GLY A 434 -5.30 -24.73 -3.02
N GLU A 435 -5.46 -23.47 -2.60
CA GLU A 435 -6.78 -22.81 -2.53
C GLU A 435 -7.43 -22.61 -3.91
N ALA A 436 -6.69 -22.77 -5.03
CA ALA A 436 -7.26 -22.72 -6.38
C ALA A 436 -8.43 -23.71 -6.58
N ARG A 437 -8.45 -24.83 -5.84
CA ARG A 437 -9.55 -25.80 -5.84
C ARG A 437 -10.89 -25.22 -5.35
N LYS A 438 -10.87 -24.13 -4.57
CA LYS A 438 -12.08 -23.47 -4.06
C LYS A 438 -12.93 -22.83 -5.17
N LEU A 439 -12.35 -22.57 -6.35
CA LEU A 439 -13.06 -22.00 -7.50
C LEU A 439 -14.06 -23.02 -8.07
N LYS A 440 -15.36 -22.64 -8.09
CA LYS A 440 -16.46 -23.51 -8.54
C LYS A 440 -16.81 -23.33 -10.01
N THR A 441 -16.70 -22.11 -10.53
CA THR A 441 -17.10 -21.73 -11.89
C THR A 441 -15.94 -21.86 -12.87
N VAL A 442 -14.75 -21.40 -12.49
CA VAL A 442 -13.52 -21.44 -13.28
C VAL A 442 -12.58 -22.52 -12.77
N TRP A 443 -11.89 -23.23 -13.67
CA TRP A 443 -10.84 -24.18 -13.32
C TRP A 443 -9.45 -23.59 -13.51
N LEU A 444 -8.81 -23.19 -12.41
CA LEU A 444 -7.41 -22.77 -12.42
C LEU A 444 -6.49 -24.00 -12.18
N ARG A 445 -5.73 -24.38 -13.20
CA ARG A 445 -4.73 -25.46 -13.16
C ARG A 445 -3.35 -24.87 -12.89
N VAL A 446 -2.64 -25.34 -11.88
CA VAL A 446 -1.33 -24.81 -11.49
C VAL A 446 -0.24 -25.83 -11.79
N PHE A 447 0.63 -25.54 -12.76
CA PHE A 447 1.79 -26.35 -13.08
C PHE A 447 3.03 -25.76 -12.39
N LEU A 448 3.69 -26.56 -11.58
CA LEU A 448 4.78 -26.12 -10.73
C LEU A 448 6.03 -26.97 -10.98
N THR A 449 7.19 -26.34 -11.12
CA THR A 449 8.48 -27.04 -11.17
C THR A 449 9.36 -26.68 -9.99
N SER A 450 10.11 -27.66 -9.47
CA SER A 450 11.17 -27.38 -8.49
C SER A 450 12.17 -28.53 -8.30
N ARG A 451 13.25 -28.29 -7.56
CA ARG A 451 14.04 -29.35 -6.90
C ARG A 451 13.29 -29.91 -5.69
N PRO A 452 13.51 -31.20 -5.34
CA PRO A 452 12.87 -31.82 -4.18
C PRO A 452 13.55 -31.41 -2.85
N GLU A 453 13.69 -30.10 -2.62
CA GLU A 453 14.27 -29.54 -1.39
C GLU A 453 13.30 -29.69 -0.21
N ILE A 454 13.84 -29.60 1.02
CA ILE A 454 13.09 -29.88 2.26
C ILE A 454 11.80 -29.04 2.37
N PRO A 455 11.80 -27.71 2.14
CA PRO A 455 10.59 -26.90 2.26
C PRO A 455 9.49 -27.30 1.27
N ILE A 456 9.87 -27.61 0.03
CA ILE A 456 8.96 -28.05 -1.04
C ILE A 456 8.34 -29.40 -0.68
N ARG A 457 9.18 -30.39 -0.33
CA ARG A 457 8.71 -31.73 0.05
C ARG A 457 7.77 -31.66 1.25
N HIS A 458 8.11 -30.84 2.24
CA HIS A 458 7.28 -30.64 3.41
C HIS A 458 5.93 -30.02 3.04
N GLY A 459 5.91 -29.00 2.19
CA GLY A 459 4.68 -28.36 1.71
C GLY A 459 3.73 -29.34 1.01
N PHE A 460 4.23 -30.13 0.06
CA PHE A 460 3.41 -31.15 -0.61
C PHE A 460 3.00 -32.31 0.32
N CYS A 461 3.86 -32.72 1.27
CA CYS A 461 3.48 -33.75 2.27
C CYS A 461 2.36 -33.31 3.21
N GLN A 462 2.19 -31.99 3.42
CA GLN A 462 1.09 -31.45 4.21
C GLN A 462 -0.21 -31.31 3.39
N MET A 463 -0.13 -31.35 2.05
CA MET A 463 -1.29 -31.27 1.18
C MET A 463 -1.94 -32.64 1.00
N PRO A 464 -3.28 -32.71 0.93
CA PRO A 464 -3.97 -33.92 0.53
C PRO A 464 -3.55 -34.39 -0.88
N ASP A 465 -3.38 -35.72 -1.05
CA ASP A 465 -3.11 -36.34 -2.36
C ASP A 465 -4.18 -36.01 -3.42
N SER A 466 -5.39 -35.63 -2.98
CA SER A 466 -6.47 -35.20 -3.86
C SER A 466 -6.24 -33.83 -4.53
N GLU A 467 -5.26 -33.06 -4.10
CA GLU A 467 -5.03 -31.69 -4.58
C GLU A 467 -3.91 -31.61 -5.63
N HIS A 468 -2.99 -32.57 -5.65
CA HIS A 468 -1.77 -32.47 -6.43
C HIS A 468 -1.36 -33.80 -7.10
N GLN A 469 -0.67 -33.70 -8.23
CA GLN A 469 -0.07 -34.82 -8.93
C GLN A 469 1.46 -34.66 -9.00
N ASP A 470 2.18 -35.70 -8.56
CA ASP A 470 3.64 -35.72 -8.58
C ASP A 470 4.21 -36.39 -9.83
N PHE A 471 5.25 -35.77 -10.38
CA PHE A 471 6.08 -36.39 -11.41
C PHE A 471 7.57 -36.11 -11.13
N VAL A 472 8.36 -37.18 -11.02
CA VAL A 472 9.80 -37.11 -10.78
C VAL A 472 10.56 -37.30 -12.10
N LEU A 473 11.17 -36.24 -12.60
CA LEU A 473 11.75 -36.17 -13.95
C LEU A 473 12.96 -37.10 -14.16
N HIS A 474 13.73 -37.38 -13.10
CA HIS A 474 14.89 -38.27 -13.16
C HIS A 474 14.52 -39.77 -13.11
N ASN A 475 13.24 -40.11 -12.97
CA ASN A 475 12.76 -41.49 -13.07
C ASN A 475 12.46 -41.93 -14.51
N ILE A 476 12.56 -41.02 -15.48
CA ILE A 476 12.43 -41.37 -16.90
C ILE A 476 13.60 -42.27 -17.31
N SER A 477 13.32 -43.30 -18.10
CA SER A 477 14.33 -44.25 -18.57
C SER A 477 15.52 -43.53 -19.22
N PRO A 478 16.78 -43.86 -18.83
CA PRO A 478 17.98 -43.25 -19.41
C PRO A 478 18.03 -43.37 -20.94
N SER A 479 17.46 -44.43 -21.52
CA SER A 479 17.36 -44.60 -22.97
C SER A 479 16.56 -43.50 -23.66
N ILE A 480 15.44 -43.07 -23.08
CA ILE A 480 14.58 -41.99 -23.60
C ILE A 480 15.30 -40.64 -23.43
N VAL A 481 15.89 -40.41 -22.26
CA VAL A 481 16.62 -39.16 -21.99
C VAL A 481 17.82 -39.00 -22.95
N ASN A 482 18.58 -40.06 -23.16
CA ASN A 482 19.72 -40.04 -24.09
C ASN A 482 19.29 -39.84 -25.55
N HIS A 483 18.14 -40.41 -25.94
CA HIS A 483 17.55 -40.15 -27.25
C HIS A 483 17.19 -38.67 -27.43
N ASP A 484 16.50 -38.07 -26.45
CA ASP A 484 16.13 -36.65 -26.50
C ASP A 484 17.38 -35.74 -26.51
N ILE A 485 18.43 -36.07 -25.73
CA ILE A 485 19.72 -35.35 -25.76
C ILE A 485 20.40 -35.49 -27.13
N SER A 486 20.33 -36.67 -27.76
CA SER A 486 20.86 -36.89 -29.10
C SER A 486 20.18 -35.98 -30.12
N ILE A 487 18.85 -35.90 -30.10
CA ILE A 487 18.07 -34.99 -30.97
C ILE A 487 18.51 -33.54 -30.74
N PHE A 488 18.62 -33.12 -29.47
CA PHE A 488 19.07 -31.78 -29.11
C PHE A 488 20.47 -31.46 -29.64
N LEU A 489 21.45 -32.36 -29.46
CA LEU A 489 22.82 -32.17 -29.93
C LEU A 489 22.90 -32.18 -31.46
N GLN A 490 22.18 -33.08 -32.14
CA GLN A 490 22.09 -33.11 -33.60
C GLN A 490 21.57 -31.79 -34.14
N TYR A 491 20.46 -31.29 -33.60
CA TYR A 491 19.88 -30.01 -34.00
C TYR A 491 20.86 -28.85 -33.74
N SER A 492 21.40 -28.78 -32.53
CA SER A 492 22.22 -27.64 -32.08
C SER A 492 23.57 -27.57 -32.80
N LEU A 493 24.23 -28.71 -33.04
CA LEU A 493 25.50 -28.76 -33.77
C LEU A 493 25.29 -28.55 -35.27
N LYS A 494 24.14 -28.95 -35.83
CA LYS A 494 23.78 -28.62 -37.21
C LYS A 494 23.62 -27.12 -37.43
N LEU A 495 23.08 -26.39 -36.44
CA LEU A 495 23.03 -24.92 -36.50
C LEU A 495 24.43 -24.31 -36.55
N ILE A 496 25.36 -24.79 -35.70
CA ILE A 496 26.76 -24.33 -35.72
C ILE A 496 27.41 -24.67 -37.07
N ALA A 497 27.16 -25.86 -37.62
CA ALA A 497 27.69 -26.25 -38.93
C ALA A 497 27.22 -25.30 -40.03
N ALA A 498 25.94 -24.92 -40.01
CA ALA A 498 25.37 -23.96 -40.95
C ALA A 498 25.94 -22.54 -40.74
N GLU A 499 25.99 -22.05 -39.50
CA GLU A 499 26.52 -20.72 -39.15
C GLU A 499 28.02 -20.57 -39.53
N ARG A 500 28.79 -21.67 -39.46
CA ARG A 500 30.26 -21.67 -39.66
C ARG A 500 30.70 -22.30 -40.97
N SER A 501 29.77 -22.66 -41.86
CA SER A 501 30.06 -23.33 -43.14
C SER A 501 30.93 -24.59 -43.00
N LEU A 502 30.69 -25.38 -41.94
CA LEU A 502 31.34 -26.68 -41.75
C LEU A 502 30.69 -27.73 -42.65
N GLY A 503 31.41 -28.82 -42.94
CA GLY A 503 30.92 -29.86 -43.85
C GLY A 503 29.57 -30.45 -43.42
N ALA A 504 28.73 -30.84 -44.40
CA ALA A 504 27.36 -31.30 -44.16
C ALA A 504 27.24 -32.55 -43.24
N GLY A 505 28.34 -33.29 -43.03
CA GLY A 505 28.41 -34.42 -42.10
C GLY A 505 29.06 -34.11 -40.74
N TRP A 506 29.37 -32.84 -40.44
CA TRP A 506 29.94 -32.44 -39.15
C TRP A 506 28.87 -32.42 -38.05
N PRO A 507 29.15 -32.90 -36.83
CA PRO A 507 30.41 -33.53 -36.37
C PRO A 507 30.49 -35.05 -36.64
N GLY A 508 29.39 -35.68 -37.08
CA GLY A 508 29.29 -37.13 -37.32
C GLY A 508 28.62 -37.88 -36.17
N GLU A 509 27.93 -38.98 -36.48
CA GLU A 509 27.09 -39.72 -35.51
C GLU A 509 27.88 -40.26 -34.31
N GLN A 510 29.09 -40.80 -34.53
CA GLN A 510 29.94 -41.31 -33.45
C GLN A 510 30.33 -40.22 -32.43
N ILE A 511 30.53 -38.98 -32.89
CA ILE A 511 30.84 -37.87 -31.99
C ILE A 511 29.60 -37.50 -31.17
N ILE A 512 28.42 -37.51 -31.78
CA ILE A 512 27.16 -37.25 -31.08
C ILE A 512 26.93 -38.31 -30.00
N GLU A 513 27.13 -39.59 -30.30
CA GLU A 513 27.02 -40.67 -29.29
C GLU A 513 27.96 -40.45 -28.10
N ARG A 514 29.21 -40.03 -28.36
CA ARG A 514 30.17 -39.69 -27.29
C ARG A 514 29.72 -38.49 -26.45
N LEU A 515 29.17 -37.46 -27.08
CA LEU A 515 28.64 -36.30 -26.36
C LEU A 515 27.39 -36.65 -25.55
N VAL A 516 26.50 -37.49 -26.07
CA VAL A 516 25.33 -38.01 -25.33
C VAL A 516 25.78 -38.81 -24.11
N TYR A 517 26.80 -39.65 -24.27
CA TYR A 517 27.40 -40.38 -23.16
C TYR A 517 27.98 -39.43 -22.10
N ALA A 518 28.75 -38.42 -22.52
CA ALA A 518 29.34 -37.43 -21.63
C ALA A 518 28.28 -36.55 -20.92
N ALA A 519 27.13 -36.28 -21.57
CA ALA A 519 26.02 -35.57 -20.96
C ALA A 519 25.40 -36.32 -19.78
N SER A 520 25.52 -37.66 -19.74
CA SER A 520 25.07 -38.51 -18.63
C SER A 520 23.62 -38.23 -18.18
N GLY A 521 22.72 -37.97 -19.14
CA GLY A 521 21.31 -37.64 -18.87
C GLY A 521 21.03 -36.20 -18.42
N LEU A 522 22.03 -35.31 -18.42
CA LEU A 522 21.89 -33.89 -18.06
C LEU A 522 21.81 -32.99 -19.30
N PHE A 523 20.65 -32.38 -19.53
CA PHE A 523 20.47 -31.38 -20.60
C PHE A 523 21.32 -30.13 -20.38
N ILE A 524 21.57 -29.73 -19.13
CA ILE A 524 22.45 -28.58 -18.85
C ILE A 524 23.86 -28.81 -19.38
N TRP A 525 24.39 -30.04 -19.29
CA TRP A 525 25.69 -30.37 -19.84
C TRP A 525 25.69 -30.17 -21.36
N ALA A 526 24.69 -30.72 -22.05
CA ALA A 526 24.56 -30.61 -23.50
C ALA A 526 24.40 -29.15 -23.95
N ALA A 527 23.61 -28.35 -23.21
CA ALA A 527 23.43 -26.93 -23.48
C ALA A 527 24.70 -26.11 -23.26
N THR A 528 25.43 -26.35 -22.16
CA THR A 528 26.73 -25.70 -21.89
C THR A 528 27.77 -26.09 -22.92
N ALA A 529 27.84 -27.37 -23.32
CA ALA A 529 28.72 -27.85 -24.40
C ALA A 529 28.41 -27.17 -25.73
N TYR A 530 27.13 -27.10 -26.12
CA TYR A 530 26.69 -26.38 -27.31
C TYR A 530 27.12 -24.91 -27.29
N ARG A 531 26.84 -24.17 -26.19
CA ARG A 531 27.22 -22.76 -26.07
C ARG A 531 28.73 -22.58 -26.15
N PHE A 532 29.50 -23.39 -25.42
CA PHE A 532 30.96 -23.35 -25.46
C PHE A 532 31.52 -23.55 -26.87
N ILE A 533 31.00 -24.53 -27.62
CA ILE A 533 31.41 -24.80 -29.01
C ILE A 533 31.04 -23.61 -29.91
N ARG A 534 29.82 -23.09 -29.80
CA ARG A 534 29.31 -21.98 -30.62
C ARG A 534 30.14 -20.69 -30.42
N GLU A 535 30.51 -20.40 -29.17
CA GLU A 535 31.34 -19.25 -28.78
C GLU A 535 32.78 -19.35 -29.32
N GLY A 536 33.24 -20.55 -29.69
CA GLY A 536 34.54 -20.72 -30.34
C GLY A 536 34.66 -20.01 -31.69
N LYS A 537 33.56 -19.51 -32.26
CA LYS A 537 33.50 -18.81 -33.55
C LYS A 537 34.21 -19.62 -34.64
N LEU A 538 35.39 -19.17 -35.10
CA LEU A 538 36.21 -19.88 -36.10
C LEU A 538 36.84 -21.19 -35.58
N PHE A 539 36.94 -21.35 -34.26
CA PHE A 539 37.56 -22.48 -33.57
C PHE A 539 36.55 -23.46 -32.98
N ALA A 540 35.29 -23.46 -33.46
CA ALA A 540 34.24 -24.36 -32.98
C ALA A 540 34.66 -25.85 -33.01
N ALA A 541 35.32 -26.30 -34.09
CA ALA A 541 35.85 -27.66 -34.18
C ALA A 541 36.92 -27.96 -33.11
N ARG A 542 37.82 -27.01 -32.83
CA ARG A 542 38.84 -27.14 -31.79
C ARG A 542 38.22 -27.22 -30.39
N ARG A 543 37.18 -26.41 -30.11
CA ARG A 543 36.45 -26.47 -28.83
C ARG A 543 35.69 -27.79 -28.66
N LEU A 544 35.15 -28.36 -29.75
CA LEU A 544 34.57 -29.70 -29.74
C LEU A 544 35.62 -30.76 -29.40
N ASP A 545 36.81 -30.71 -30.01
CA ASP A 545 37.90 -31.64 -29.71
C ASP A 545 38.35 -31.56 -28.24
N MET A 546 38.38 -30.35 -27.66
CA MET A 546 38.70 -30.16 -26.25
C MET A 546 37.71 -30.88 -25.31
N ILE A 547 36.41 -30.78 -25.57
CA ILE A 547 35.38 -31.51 -24.79
C ILE A 547 35.58 -33.03 -24.93
N LEU A 548 35.93 -33.50 -26.12
CA LEU A 548 36.16 -34.93 -26.39
C LEU A 548 37.44 -35.46 -25.74
N GLN A 549 38.43 -34.61 -25.47
CA GLN A 549 39.67 -34.95 -24.76
C GLN A 549 39.49 -34.93 -23.24
N SER A 550 38.72 -33.97 -22.70
CA SER A 550 38.46 -33.85 -21.26
C SER A 550 37.49 -34.93 -20.72
N SER A 551 36.63 -35.48 -21.56
CA SER A 551 35.63 -36.52 -21.22
C SER A 551 36.18 -37.95 -21.07
N ILE A 552 37.49 -38.17 -21.23
CA ILE A 552 38.13 -39.50 -21.23
C ILE A 552 38.55 -39.96 -19.81
N THR A 553 38.44 -39.12 -18.78
CA THR A 553 38.80 -39.52 -17.40
C THR A 553 37.65 -40.27 -16.71
N ASN A 554 37.86 -41.57 -16.45
CA ASN A 554 36.93 -42.45 -15.71
C ASN A 554 36.50 -41.81 -14.37
N THR A 555 35.28 -41.31 -14.31
CA THR A 555 34.74 -40.60 -13.14
C THR A 555 33.29 -41.02 -12.86
N ASN A 556 32.95 -41.16 -11.57
CA ASN A 556 31.74 -41.81 -11.08
C ASN A 556 30.60 -40.79 -10.89
N GLY A 557 29.79 -40.58 -11.93
CA GLY A 557 28.45 -39.95 -11.83
C GLY A 557 28.21 -38.73 -12.74
N PRO A 558 26.94 -38.39 -13.02
CA PRO A 558 26.55 -37.35 -13.99
C PRO A 558 27.02 -35.93 -13.61
N GLU A 559 27.07 -35.62 -12.30
CA GLU A 559 27.53 -34.31 -11.82
C GLU A 559 29.03 -34.06 -12.05
N GLN A 560 29.86 -35.11 -12.06
CA GLN A 560 31.30 -34.97 -12.29
C GLN A 560 31.61 -34.57 -13.74
N TYR A 561 30.83 -35.06 -14.71
CA TYR A 561 30.92 -34.63 -16.11
C TYR A 561 30.55 -33.15 -16.27
N LEU A 562 29.54 -32.66 -15.52
CA LEU A 562 29.16 -31.26 -15.51
C LEU A 562 30.24 -30.37 -14.88
N ASN A 563 30.82 -30.80 -13.76
CA ASN A 563 31.94 -30.08 -13.12
C ASN A 563 33.15 -30.00 -14.07
N GLY A 564 33.47 -31.08 -14.79
CA GLY A 564 34.52 -31.10 -15.81
C GLY A 564 34.25 -30.13 -16.97
N MET A 565 32.98 -29.98 -17.37
CA MET A 565 32.59 -28.98 -18.38
C MET A 565 32.80 -27.55 -17.87
N TYR A 566 32.39 -27.23 -16.63
CA TYR A 566 32.64 -25.91 -16.04
C TYR A 566 34.14 -25.59 -15.96
N LEU A 567 34.96 -26.54 -15.52
CA LEU A 567 36.42 -26.38 -15.52
C LEU A 567 36.99 -26.17 -16.92
N THR A 568 36.43 -26.82 -17.94
CA THR A 568 36.87 -26.65 -19.33
C THR A 568 36.60 -25.23 -19.83
N VAL A 569 35.43 -24.66 -19.51
CA VAL A 569 35.09 -23.26 -19.85
C VAL A 569 36.03 -22.29 -19.13
N LEU A 570 36.20 -22.45 -17.80
CA LEU A 570 37.02 -21.56 -16.98
C LEU A 570 38.52 -21.61 -17.31
N ARG A 571 39.06 -22.77 -17.70
CA ARG A 571 40.47 -22.88 -18.13
C ARG A 571 40.70 -22.29 -19.50
N GLN A 572 39.70 -22.33 -20.38
CA GLN A 572 39.84 -21.75 -21.71
C GLN A 572 39.90 -20.23 -21.66
N SER A 573 39.17 -19.58 -20.74
CA SER A 573 39.22 -18.12 -20.58
C SER A 573 40.57 -17.60 -20.09
N THR A 574 41.47 -18.47 -19.60
CA THR A 574 42.81 -18.10 -19.12
C THR A 574 43.94 -18.69 -19.95
N ALA A 575 43.64 -19.44 -21.01
CA ALA A 575 44.62 -20.25 -21.75
C ALA A 575 45.60 -19.45 -22.62
N ASP A 576 45.23 -18.24 -23.04
CA ASP A 576 46.00 -17.42 -23.99
C ASP A 576 46.98 -16.44 -23.31
N TYR A 577 47.07 -16.47 -21.97
CA TYR A 577 47.87 -15.54 -21.16
C TYR A 577 49.19 -16.15 -20.68
N SER A 578 50.18 -15.29 -20.43
CA SER A 578 51.43 -15.70 -19.78
C SER A 578 51.17 -16.18 -18.34
N ALA A 579 52.10 -16.91 -17.73
CA ALA A 579 51.90 -17.43 -16.37
C ALA A 579 51.68 -16.32 -15.33
N GLU A 580 52.31 -15.15 -15.51
CA GLU A 580 52.19 -13.99 -14.63
C GLU A 580 50.84 -13.27 -14.85
N ASP A 581 50.47 -13.01 -16.11
CA ASP A 581 49.18 -12.37 -16.43
C ASP A 581 47.98 -13.26 -16.06
N ALA A 582 48.15 -14.59 -16.15
CA ALA A 582 47.11 -15.54 -15.78
C ALA A 582 46.79 -15.51 -14.28
N GLU A 583 47.77 -15.26 -13.40
CA GLU A 583 47.56 -15.19 -11.96
C GLU A 583 46.71 -13.98 -11.55
N GLU A 584 46.96 -12.82 -12.17
CA GLU A 584 46.16 -11.62 -12.01
C GLU A 584 44.72 -11.83 -12.53
N LEU A 585 44.58 -12.47 -13.69
CA LEU A 585 43.29 -12.81 -14.27
C LEU A 585 42.50 -13.80 -13.39
N TYR A 586 43.15 -14.81 -12.80
CA TYR A 586 42.50 -15.73 -11.85
C TYR A 586 41.95 -14.98 -10.63
N CYS A 587 42.70 -14.03 -10.08
CA CYS A 587 42.25 -13.21 -8.96
C CYS A 587 41.04 -12.36 -9.33
N MET A 588 41.07 -11.68 -10.49
CA MET A 588 39.93 -10.89 -10.97
C MET A 588 38.70 -11.76 -11.23
N LEU A 589 38.87 -12.88 -11.92
CA LEU A 589 37.80 -13.83 -12.24
C LEU A 589 37.15 -14.38 -10.97
N LYS A 590 37.96 -14.76 -9.98
CA LYS A 590 37.48 -15.26 -8.69
C LYS A 590 36.72 -14.19 -7.91
N SER A 591 37.20 -12.94 -7.92
CA SER A 591 36.51 -11.81 -7.29
C SER A 591 35.16 -11.51 -7.96
N LEU A 592 35.12 -11.46 -9.29
CA LEU A 592 33.92 -11.19 -10.08
C LEU A 592 32.89 -12.30 -9.95
N LEU A 593 33.28 -13.55 -10.22
CA LEU A 593 32.39 -14.70 -10.10
C LEU A 593 31.92 -14.87 -8.67
N GLY A 594 32.82 -14.72 -7.69
CA GLY A 594 32.48 -14.77 -6.27
C GLY A 594 31.46 -13.70 -5.89
N SER A 595 31.60 -12.47 -6.40
CA SER A 595 30.60 -11.42 -6.20
C SER A 595 29.25 -11.80 -6.82
N ILE A 596 29.23 -12.14 -8.13
CA ILE A 596 28.01 -12.44 -8.89
C ILE A 596 27.18 -13.56 -8.23
N ILE A 597 27.81 -14.66 -7.79
CA ILE A 597 27.08 -15.79 -7.19
C ILE A 597 26.58 -15.52 -5.76
N THR A 598 27.16 -14.52 -5.08
CA THR A 598 26.88 -14.21 -3.67
C THR A 598 25.85 -13.09 -3.51
N LEU A 599 25.56 -12.31 -4.56
CA LEU A 599 24.57 -11.23 -4.54
C LEU A 599 23.16 -11.75 -4.16
N PHE A 600 22.45 -11.02 -3.31
CA PHE A 600 21.04 -11.27 -2.98
C PHE A 600 20.07 -10.79 -4.08
N SER A 601 20.53 -9.87 -4.92
CA SER A 601 19.82 -9.33 -6.08
C SER A 601 20.86 -9.08 -7.18
N PRO A 602 20.62 -9.52 -8.43
CA PRO A 602 21.62 -9.51 -9.46
C PRO A 602 21.82 -8.08 -9.92
N LEU A 603 23.06 -7.76 -10.25
CA LEU A 603 23.44 -6.42 -10.68
C LEU A 603 23.82 -6.46 -12.16
N SER A 604 23.56 -5.35 -12.83
CA SER A 604 24.05 -5.12 -14.19
C SER A 604 25.55 -4.94 -14.21
N ILE A 605 26.17 -4.99 -15.39
CA ILE A 605 27.61 -4.69 -15.54
C ILE A 605 27.92 -3.32 -14.95
N GLN A 606 27.06 -2.32 -15.20
CA GLN A 606 27.19 -0.98 -14.62
C GLN A 606 27.19 -1.05 -13.08
N SER A 607 26.13 -1.58 -12.47
CA SER A 607 25.98 -1.55 -11.01
C SER A 607 26.98 -2.46 -10.29
N LEU A 608 27.37 -3.58 -10.92
CA LEU A 608 28.40 -4.47 -10.39
C LEU A 608 29.77 -3.77 -10.40
N SER A 609 30.14 -3.12 -11.51
CA SER A 609 31.40 -2.36 -11.64
C SER A 609 31.53 -1.27 -10.57
N GLU A 610 30.43 -0.57 -10.28
CA GLU A 610 30.36 0.45 -9.24
C GLU A 610 30.48 -0.13 -7.84
N LEU A 611 29.86 -1.28 -7.57
CA LEU A 611 29.91 -1.94 -6.26
C LEU A 611 31.31 -2.45 -5.92
N ILE A 612 31.92 -3.23 -6.82
CA ILE A 612 33.23 -3.87 -6.58
C ILE A 612 34.42 -2.95 -6.92
N ASN A 613 34.16 -1.75 -7.46
CA ASN A 613 35.15 -0.75 -7.84
C ASN A 613 36.17 -1.26 -8.88
N ILE A 614 35.67 -1.92 -9.94
CA ILE A 614 36.44 -2.37 -11.12
C ILE A 614 35.89 -1.64 -12.35
N SER A 615 36.71 -1.34 -13.36
CA SER A 615 36.21 -0.66 -14.57
C SER A 615 35.24 -1.54 -15.35
N LYS A 616 34.29 -0.93 -16.06
CA LYS A 616 33.31 -1.67 -16.85
C LYS A 616 34.00 -2.50 -17.94
N GLU A 617 35.05 -1.95 -18.52
CA GLU A 617 35.86 -2.58 -19.54
C GLU A 617 36.53 -3.85 -19.01
N GLU A 618 37.11 -3.82 -17.80
CA GLU A 618 37.69 -5.00 -17.15
C GLU A 618 36.63 -6.06 -16.81
N VAL A 619 35.44 -5.65 -16.34
CA VAL A 619 34.32 -6.58 -16.11
C VAL A 619 33.92 -7.27 -17.40
N VAL A 620 33.72 -6.52 -18.48
CA VAL A 620 33.34 -7.08 -19.79
C VAL A 620 34.42 -8.02 -20.32
N GLN A 621 35.68 -7.60 -20.29
CA GLN A 621 36.81 -8.41 -20.77
C GLN A 621 36.99 -9.71 -19.98
N THR A 622 36.84 -9.67 -18.66
CA THR A 622 37.00 -10.86 -17.82
C THR A 622 35.85 -11.86 -18.00
N LEU A 623 34.66 -11.38 -18.33
CA LEU A 623 33.47 -12.22 -18.51
C LEU A 623 33.22 -12.65 -19.97
N ASP A 624 33.95 -12.10 -20.96
CA ASP A 624 33.71 -12.30 -22.41
C ASP A 624 33.70 -13.79 -22.81
N ASP A 625 34.59 -14.61 -22.26
CA ASP A 625 34.65 -16.05 -22.56
C ASP A 625 33.66 -16.91 -21.75
N LEU A 626 32.86 -16.30 -20.86
CA LEU A 626 32.00 -17.00 -19.91
C LEU A 626 30.52 -17.06 -20.33
N HIS A 627 30.16 -16.62 -21.53
CA HIS A 627 28.79 -16.71 -22.06
C HIS A 627 28.18 -18.13 -22.04
N ALA A 628 29.03 -19.17 -21.98
CA ALA A 628 28.57 -20.55 -21.86
C ALA A 628 27.93 -20.88 -20.49
N ILE A 629 28.33 -20.15 -19.44
CA ILE A 629 27.92 -20.38 -18.04
C ILE A 629 27.18 -19.20 -17.42
N LEU A 630 27.40 -17.98 -17.91
CA LEU A 630 26.71 -16.76 -17.53
C LEU A 630 25.86 -16.22 -18.68
N ASP A 631 24.69 -15.69 -18.34
CA ASP A 631 23.93 -14.82 -19.21
C ASP A 631 24.43 -13.39 -19.01
N ILE A 632 25.11 -12.88 -20.03
CA ILE A 632 25.76 -11.57 -20.03
C ILE A 632 25.06 -10.74 -21.11
N PRO A 633 24.14 -9.83 -20.70
CA PRO A 633 23.42 -8.99 -21.64
C PRO A 633 24.36 -8.09 -22.45
N GLN A 634 23.96 -7.77 -23.67
CA GLN A 634 24.68 -6.82 -24.53
C GLN A 634 24.47 -5.37 -24.08
N ASP A 635 23.36 -5.08 -23.41
CA ASP A 635 23.08 -3.79 -22.80
C ASP A 635 23.66 -3.70 -21.38
N GLN A 636 24.08 -2.51 -20.98
CA GLN A 636 24.79 -2.31 -19.70
C GLN A 636 23.85 -2.18 -18.48
N ILE A 637 22.54 -2.21 -18.70
CA ILE A 637 21.51 -1.94 -17.69
C ILE A 637 20.88 -3.23 -17.19
N SER A 638 20.80 -4.25 -18.04
CA SER A 638 20.27 -5.56 -17.66
C SER A 638 21.23 -6.32 -16.73
N PRO A 639 20.69 -7.07 -15.76
CA PRO A 639 21.48 -7.78 -14.77
C PRO A 639 22.22 -8.99 -15.37
N ILE A 640 23.43 -9.25 -14.86
CA ILE A 640 24.17 -10.48 -15.15
C ILE A 640 23.51 -11.63 -14.40
N ARG A 641 23.27 -12.76 -15.07
CA ARG A 641 22.60 -13.93 -14.46
C ARG A 641 23.39 -15.21 -14.67
N LEU A 642 23.19 -16.16 -13.77
CA LEU A 642 23.67 -17.52 -13.95
C LEU A 642 22.72 -18.25 -14.91
N HIS A 643 23.25 -18.97 -15.91
CA HIS A 643 22.40 -19.84 -16.74
C HIS A 643 21.77 -20.97 -15.93
N HIS A 644 22.41 -21.38 -14.84
CA HIS A 644 21.90 -22.40 -13.95
C HIS A 644 22.55 -22.32 -12.55
N PRO A 645 21.80 -22.46 -11.44
CA PRO A 645 22.36 -22.35 -10.09
C PRO A 645 23.41 -23.42 -9.74
N SER A 646 23.44 -24.55 -10.47
CA SER A 646 24.45 -25.60 -10.26
C SER A 646 25.89 -25.13 -10.48
N PHE A 647 26.09 -24.00 -11.19
CA PHE A 647 27.39 -23.37 -11.33
C PHE A 647 27.84 -22.66 -10.03
N ARG A 648 26.93 -21.96 -9.35
CA ARG A 648 27.16 -21.43 -7.99
C ARG A 648 27.51 -22.56 -7.02
N ASP A 649 26.71 -23.63 -7.03
CA ASP A 649 26.94 -24.81 -6.18
C ASP A 649 28.33 -25.43 -6.46
N PHE A 650 28.77 -25.45 -7.72
CA PHE A 650 30.09 -25.91 -8.12
C PHE A 650 31.22 -25.04 -7.54
N LEU A 651 31.11 -23.72 -7.59
CA LEU A 651 32.17 -22.80 -7.14
C LEU A 651 32.36 -22.80 -5.61
N TYR A 652 31.29 -23.00 -4.83
CA TYR A 652 31.37 -23.06 -3.36
C TYR A 652 31.78 -24.42 -2.80
N THR A 653 31.45 -25.52 -3.48
CA THR A 653 31.62 -26.87 -2.93
C THR A 653 33.02 -27.42 -3.20
N ILE A 654 33.79 -27.70 -2.15
CA ILE A 654 35.17 -28.19 -2.25
C ILE A 654 35.27 -29.53 -2.99
N GLU A 655 34.28 -30.41 -2.81
CA GLU A 655 34.20 -31.71 -3.48
C GLU A 655 33.91 -31.60 -4.97
N ARG A 656 33.34 -30.46 -5.42
CA ARG A 656 32.94 -30.24 -6.82
C ARG A 656 33.97 -29.45 -7.62
N CYS A 657 34.54 -28.37 -7.07
CA CYS A 657 35.61 -27.59 -7.70
C CYS A 657 36.98 -27.96 -7.12
N SER A 658 37.64 -28.94 -7.74
CA SER A 658 38.98 -29.40 -7.33
C SER A 658 40.08 -28.35 -7.54
N ASP A 659 39.88 -27.42 -8.46
CA ASP A 659 40.85 -26.38 -8.83
C ASP A 659 40.76 -25.19 -7.87
N SER A 660 41.87 -24.87 -7.18
CA SER A 660 41.92 -23.79 -6.18
C SER A 660 41.85 -22.39 -6.78
N ASN A 661 42.22 -22.23 -8.06
CA ASN A 661 42.25 -20.94 -8.72
C ASN A 661 40.84 -20.38 -8.97
N PHE A 662 39.85 -21.25 -9.14
CA PHE A 662 38.46 -20.85 -9.40
C PHE A 662 37.54 -20.99 -8.18
N ARG A 663 37.95 -21.75 -7.16
CA ARG A 663 37.12 -21.99 -5.97
C ARG A 663 36.86 -20.70 -5.20
N VAL A 664 35.61 -20.46 -4.82
CA VAL A 664 35.17 -19.30 -4.03
C VAL A 664 34.79 -19.77 -2.63
N ASP A 665 35.32 -19.09 -1.60
CA ASP A 665 34.87 -19.27 -0.23
C ASP A 665 33.64 -18.38 0.02
N GLU A 666 32.50 -18.98 0.38
CA GLU A 666 31.24 -18.24 0.56
C GLU A 666 31.34 -17.19 1.68
N LYS A 667 31.99 -17.51 2.81
CA LYS A 667 32.12 -16.57 3.93
C LYS A 667 33.04 -15.41 3.56
N GLN A 668 34.14 -15.70 2.88
CA GLN A 668 35.06 -14.68 2.40
C GLN A 668 34.41 -13.78 1.35
N ALA A 669 33.62 -14.34 0.42
CA ALA A 669 32.90 -13.56 -0.57
C ALA A 669 31.87 -12.61 0.07
N HIS A 670 31.12 -13.10 1.08
CA HIS A 670 30.24 -12.25 1.88
C HIS A 670 31.01 -11.14 2.61
N GLN A 671 32.17 -11.44 3.20
CA GLN A 671 33.01 -10.45 3.87
C GLN A 671 33.45 -9.33 2.91
N ILE A 672 33.96 -9.71 1.74
CA ILE A 672 34.40 -8.76 0.71
C ILE A 672 33.24 -7.88 0.23
N LEU A 673 32.06 -8.46 0.00
CA LEU A 673 30.87 -7.70 -0.40
C LEU A 673 30.40 -6.72 0.68
N THR A 674 30.53 -7.07 1.96
CA THR A 674 30.28 -6.11 3.05
C THR A 674 31.21 -4.91 2.95
N GLU A 675 32.51 -5.13 2.73
CA GLU A 675 33.49 -4.07 2.59
C GLU A 675 33.18 -3.17 1.39
N TYR A 676 32.86 -3.77 0.24
CA TYR A 676 32.46 -3.03 -0.96
C TYR A 676 31.18 -2.20 -0.75
N CYS A 677 30.15 -2.76 -0.11
CA CYS A 677 28.93 -2.02 0.19
C CYS A 677 29.22 -0.79 1.07
N ILE A 678 30.06 -0.95 2.10
CA ILE A 678 30.43 0.12 3.02
C ILE A 678 31.26 1.20 2.33
N GLN A 679 32.21 0.82 1.48
CA GLN A 679 33.01 1.76 0.72
C GLN A 679 32.16 2.56 -0.27
N LEU A 680 31.27 1.88 -1.01
CA LEU A 680 30.36 2.53 -1.96
C LEU A 680 29.43 3.51 -1.25
N MET A 681 28.81 3.10 -0.14
CA MET A 681 27.97 3.97 0.66
C MET A 681 28.75 5.16 1.23
N SER A 682 29.98 4.95 1.71
CA SER A 682 30.82 6.03 2.23
C SER A 682 31.19 7.06 1.16
N LYS A 683 31.26 6.66 -0.12
CA LYS A 683 31.51 7.56 -1.25
C LYS A 683 30.25 8.27 -1.74
N SER A 684 29.10 7.63 -1.63
CA SER A 684 27.85 8.05 -2.28
C SER A 684 26.89 8.78 -1.35
N LEU A 685 26.76 8.31 -0.10
CA LEU A 685 25.83 8.85 0.87
C LEU A 685 26.37 10.15 1.48
N LYS A 686 25.50 11.16 1.50
CA LYS A 686 25.74 12.46 2.08
C LYS A 686 24.41 13.00 2.62
N LYS A 687 24.48 13.98 3.52
CA LYS A 687 23.30 14.73 3.96
C LYS A 687 22.56 15.30 2.75
N ASP A 688 21.24 15.14 2.72
CA ASP A 688 20.37 15.57 1.63
C ASP A 688 20.78 14.94 0.29
N VAL A 689 20.76 13.59 0.27
CA VAL A 689 21.19 12.79 -0.88
C VAL A 689 20.37 13.09 -2.14
N CYS A 690 19.09 13.46 -1.95
CA CYS A 690 18.15 13.81 -3.01
C CYS A 690 18.10 15.30 -3.37
N HIS A 691 18.97 16.15 -2.79
CA HIS A 691 19.08 17.57 -3.14
C HIS A 691 17.77 18.37 -3.05
N GLN A 692 17.01 18.20 -1.96
CA GLN A 692 15.73 18.90 -1.79
C GLN A 692 15.87 20.26 -1.11
N GLU A 693 16.92 20.46 -0.29
CA GLU A 693 17.23 21.67 0.49
C GLU A 693 16.15 22.06 1.54
N ALA A 694 14.91 21.62 1.38
CA ALA A 694 13.78 21.89 2.26
C ALA A 694 13.53 20.72 3.23
N PRO A 695 13.79 20.88 4.55
CA PRO A 695 13.64 19.81 5.53
C PRO A 695 12.22 19.25 5.68
N GLY A 696 11.19 19.98 5.26
CA GLY A 696 9.79 19.58 5.34
C GLY A 696 9.24 18.84 4.11
N THR A 697 10.10 18.48 3.15
CA THR A 697 9.71 17.80 1.91
C THR A 697 9.23 16.37 2.19
N PHE A 698 8.05 16.01 1.65
CA PHE A 698 7.53 14.65 1.78
C PHE A 698 8.12 13.70 0.75
N VAL A 699 8.25 12.41 1.10
CA VAL A 699 8.69 11.37 0.15
C VAL A 699 7.77 11.28 -1.07
N THR A 700 6.47 11.57 -0.89
CA THR A 700 5.46 11.60 -1.96
C THR A 700 5.65 12.76 -2.94
N ASP A 701 6.33 13.83 -2.53
CA ASP A 701 6.48 15.05 -3.34
C ASP A 701 7.68 14.97 -4.30
N VAL A 702 8.56 13.96 -4.13
CA VAL A 702 9.77 13.80 -4.93
C VAL A 702 9.56 12.76 -6.04
N GLU A 703 9.80 13.18 -7.28
CA GLU A 703 9.74 12.32 -8.47
C GLU A 703 10.67 11.10 -8.37
N ASN A 704 10.18 9.93 -8.78
CA ASN A 704 10.92 8.66 -8.70
C ASN A 704 12.25 8.70 -9.49
N TYR A 705 12.28 9.35 -10.66
CA TYR A 705 13.49 9.50 -11.46
C TYR A 705 14.63 10.21 -10.68
N ARG A 706 14.31 11.22 -9.86
CA ARG A 706 15.32 11.89 -9.02
C ARG A 706 15.85 10.97 -7.93
N LYS A 707 14.97 10.16 -7.33
CA LYS A 707 15.38 9.15 -6.33
C LYS A 707 16.34 8.15 -6.96
N GLU A 708 16.03 7.64 -8.16
CA GLU A 708 16.89 6.71 -8.90
C GLU A 708 18.23 7.33 -9.33
N GLN A 709 18.25 8.61 -9.68
CA GLN A 709 19.49 9.32 -10.03
C GLN A 709 20.42 9.52 -8.83
N CYS A 710 19.85 9.86 -7.66
CA CYS A 710 20.60 10.08 -6.43
C CYS A 710 20.99 8.79 -5.71
N LEU A 711 20.16 7.76 -5.84
CA LEU A 711 20.35 6.43 -5.26
C LEU A 711 20.32 5.41 -6.41
N PRO A 712 21.43 5.24 -7.16
CA PRO A 712 21.49 4.25 -8.23
C PRO A 712 21.37 2.81 -7.68
N PRO A 713 21.04 1.82 -8.52
CA PRO A 713 20.79 0.44 -8.07
C PRO A 713 21.93 -0.19 -7.25
N SER A 714 23.18 0.16 -7.54
CA SER A 714 24.38 -0.26 -6.78
C SER A 714 24.35 0.24 -5.32
N VAL A 715 23.96 1.50 -5.11
CA VAL A 715 23.85 2.13 -3.79
C VAL A 715 22.62 1.61 -3.05
N GLN A 716 21.49 1.45 -3.73
CA GLN A 716 20.29 0.83 -3.14
C GLN A 716 20.59 -0.58 -2.63
N TYR A 717 21.29 -1.39 -3.44
CA TYR A 717 21.75 -2.71 -3.05
C TYR A 717 22.61 -2.65 -1.78
N ALA A 718 23.62 -1.77 -1.77
CA ALA A 718 24.51 -1.61 -0.63
C ALA A 718 23.75 -1.20 0.64
N CYS A 719 22.78 -0.27 0.55
CA CYS A 719 21.96 0.17 1.68
C CYS A 719 21.09 -0.94 2.28
N LEU A 720 20.59 -1.88 1.46
CA LEU A 720 19.70 -2.95 1.91
C LEU A 720 20.44 -4.18 2.45
N TYR A 721 21.55 -4.57 1.81
CA TYR A 721 22.11 -5.92 2.01
C TYR A 721 23.44 -5.98 2.77
N TRP A 722 24.09 -4.85 3.07
CA TRP A 722 25.43 -4.87 3.69
C TRP A 722 25.47 -5.60 5.05
N ILE A 723 24.43 -5.47 5.89
CA ILE A 723 24.30 -6.17 7.17
C ILE A 723 24.06 -7.66 6.94
N GLN A 724 23.26 -8.04 5.94
CA GLN A 724 23.02 -9.45 5.63
C GLN A 724 24.30 -10.15 5.15
N HIS A 725 25.10 -9.48 4.32
CA HIS A 725 26.43 -9.98 3.96
C HIS A 725 27.35 -10.11 5.20
N LEU A 726 27.32 -9.13 6.11
CA LEU A 726 28.13 -9.14 7.33
C LEU A 726 27.77 -10.32 8.26
N GLN A 727 26.51 -10.71 8.29
CA GLN A 727 26.05 -11.86 9.08
C GLN A 727 26.50 -13.17 8.47
N LYS A 728 26.31 -13.32 7.16
CA LYS A 728 26.71 -14.54 6.44
C LYS A 728 28.22 -14.73 6.36
N SER A 729 29.02 -13.66 6.44
CA SER A 729 30.47 -13.78 6.54
C SER A 729 30.93 -14.39 7.88
N GLY A 730 30.12 -14.29 8.93
CA GLY A 730 30.48 -14.70 10.28
C GLY A 730 31.56 -13.81 10.93
N THR A 731 31.74 -12.59 10.42
CA THR A 731 32.72 -11.63 10.95
C THR A 731 32.32 -11.19 12.35
N GLN A 732 33.25 -11.33 13.30
CA GLN A 732 33.05 -10.90 14.68
C GLN A 732 33.20 -9.38 14.80
N LEU A 733 32.28 -8.73 15.50
CA LEU A 733 32.28 -7.28 15.70
C LEU A 733 32.92 -6.92 17.05
N TYR A 734 33.70 -5.84 17.05
CA TYR A 734 34.35 -5.30 18.22
C TYR A 734 34.34 -3.77 18.22
N ASP A 735 34.61 -3.17 19.37
CA ASP A 735 34.60 -1.71 19.49
C ASP A 735 35.61 -1.05 18.55
N ASN A 736 35.15 -0.02 17.85
CA ASN A 736 35.94 0.78 16.89
C ASN A 736 36.40 0.02 15.64
N CYS A 737 35.81 -1.15 15.36
CA CYS A 737 35.95 -1.79 14.05
C CYS A 737 35.42 -0.87 12.92
N HIS A 738 35.72 -1.24 11.67
CA HIS A 738 35.32 -0.46 10.50
C HIS A 738 33.79 -0.24 10.43
N ILE A 739 32.99 -1.22 10.86
CA ILE A 739 31.52 -1.09 10.96
C ILE A 739 31.11 -0.02 11.98
N HIS A 740 31.74 -0.02 13.16
CA HIS A 740 31.43 0.97 14.19
C HIS A 740 31.76 2.39 13.69
N GLN A 741 32.91 2.56 13.03
CA GLN A 741 33.32 3.84 12.45
C GLN A 741 32.39 4.29 11.33
N PHE A 742 31.97 3.36 10.47
CA PHE A 742 30.99 3.63 9.41
C PHE A 742 29.69 4.16 10.01
N LEU A 743 29.11 3.49 11.01
CA LEU A 743 27.88 3.92 11.65
C LEU A 743 28.03 5.28 12.37
N GLN A 744 29.17 5.54 13.00
CA GLN A 744 29.46 6.82 13.63
C GLN A 744 29.48 8.02 12.66
N ILE A 745 29.67 7.77 11.36
CA ILE A 745 29.73 8.82 10.33
C ILE A 745 28.49 8.83 9.44
N TYR A 746 27.98 7.66 9.06
CA TYR A 746 27.00 7.49 8.00
C TYR A 746 25.63 6.99 8.49
N LEU A 747 25.42 6.72 9.78
CA LEU A 747 24.12 6.22 10.30
C LEU A 747 22.94 7.08 9.82
N LEU A 748 23.01 8.41 10.00
CA LEU A 748 21.90 9.28 9.57
C LEU A 748 21.74 9.34 8.05
N TYR A 749 22.84 9.27 7.29
CA TYR A 749 22.79 9.32 5.83
C TYR A 749 22.21 8.03 5.25
N TRP A 750 22.51 6.89 5.89
CA TRP A 750 21.92 5.60 5.58
C TRP A 750 20.43 5.56 5.92
N LEU A 751 20.02 6.07 7.09
CA LEU A 751 18.60 6.18 7.44
C LEU A 751 17.83 7.13 6.52
N GLU A 752 18.44 8.22 6.08
CA GLU A 752 17.85 9.14 5.09
C GLU A 752 17.59 8.41 3.77
N ALA A 753 18.59 7.68 3.25
CA ALA A 753 18.46 6.91 2.01
C ALA A 753 17.33 5.86 2.11
N LEU A 754 17.26 5.13 3.24
CA LEU A 754 16.20 4.17 3.48
C LEU A 754 14.80 4.83 3.55
N GLY A 755 14.70 6.03 4.14
CA GLY A 755 13.46 6.81 4.14
C GLY A 755 13.01 7.18 2.72
N TRP A 756 13.92 7.67 1.88
CA TRP A 756 13.61 7.99 0.47
C TRP A 756 13.21 6.77 -0.36
N MET A 757 13.77 5.59 -0.05
CA MET A 757 13.45 4.32 -0.69
C MET A 757 12.13 3.71 -0.19
N GLY A 758 11.53 4.23 0.89
CA GLY A 758 10.40 3.58 1.57
C GLY A 758 10.79 2.25 2.24
N LYS A 759 12.05 2.13 2.68
CA LYS A 759 12.67 0.91 3.22
C LYS A 759 13.13 1.04 4.68
N THR A 760 12.43 1.89 5.45
CA THR A 760 12.74 2.14 6.86
C THR A 760 12.51 0.89 7.73
N SER A 761 11.48 0.09 7.46
CA SER A 761 11.24 -1.19 8.15
C SER A 761 12.41 -2.16 7.98
N GLU A 762 12.92 -2.32 6.76
CA GLU A 762 14.07 -3.16 6.45
C GLU A 762 15.33 -2.66 7.16
N GLY A 763 15.50 -1.33 7.26
CA GLY A 763 16.55 -0.70 8.07
C GLY A 763 16.46 -1.03 9.56
N ILE A 764 15.26 -0.95 10.16
CA ILE A 764 15.01 -1.30 11.55
C ILE A 764 15.36 -2.77 11.80
N LEU A 765 14.87 -3.67 10.93
CA LEU A 765 15.20 -5.09 11.01
C LEU A 765 16.69 -5.35 10.89
N ALA A 766 17.39 -4.61 10.01
CA ALA A 766 18.82 -4.74 9.86
C ALA A 766 19.58 -4.30 11.14
N ILE A 767 19.17 -3.19 11.79
CA ILE A 767 19.73 -2.75 13.08
C ILE A 767 19.49 -3.79 14.18
N LEU A 768 18.28 -4.35 14.26
CA LEU A 768 17.95 -5.42 15.21
C LEU A 768 18.80 -6.67 14.98
N SER A 769 18.98 -7.04 13.72
CA SER A 769 19.81 -8.17 13.32
C SER A 769 21.27 -7.96 13.73
N LEU A 770 21.77 -6.72 13.63
CA LEU A 770 23.10 -6.32 14.09
C LEU A 770 23.21 -6.39 15.62
N GLU A 771 22.20 -5.94 16.36
CA GLU A 771 22.15 -5.98 17.83
C GLU A 771 22.30 -7.42 18.36
N ILE A 772 21.63 -8.39 17.72
CA ILE A 772 21.70 -9.82 18.10
C ILE A 772 23.11 -10.40 17.90
N HIS A 773 23.87 -9.88 16.93
CA HIS A 773 25.22 -10.36 16.61
C HIS A 773 26.31 -9.77 17.53
N ILE A 774 25.98 -8.82 18.41
CA ILE A 774 26.93 -8.12 19.27
C ILE A 774 26.76 -8.56 20.72
N THR A 775 27.84 -9.04 21.35
CA THR A 775 27.83 -9.39 22.78
C THR A 775 28.34 -8.23 23.66
N ALA A 776 27.61 -7.95 24.74
CA ALA A 776 27.96 -6.90 25.72
C ALA A 776 29.35 -7.07 26.33
N GLU A 777 29.78 -8.33 26.50
CA GLU A 777 31.05 -8.68 27.13
C GLU A 777 32.26 -8.33 26.27
N THR A 778 32.11 -8.37 24.93
CA THR A 778 33.21 -8.20 23.98
C THR A 778 33.29 -6.80 23.39
N SER A 779 32.15 -6.09 23.31
CA SER A 779 32.03 -4.84 22.55
C SER A 779 30.96 -3.91 23.15
N PRO A 780 31.20 -3.41 24.38
CA PRO A 780 30.22 -2.61 25.11
C PRO A 780 29.92 -1.25 24.45
N MET A 781 30.90 -0.60 23.79
CA MET A 781 30.66 0.71 23.17
C MET A 781 29.78 0.59 21.93
N LEU A 782 30.06 -0.38 21.07
CA LEU A 782 29.28 -0.65 19.88
C LEU A 782 27.87 -1.09 20.26
N GLN A 783 27.72 -2.00 21.23
CA GLN A 783 26.41 -2.43 21.70
C GLN A 783 25.57 -1.24 22.21
N ALA A 784 26.16 -0.37 23.03
CA ALA A 784 25.48 0.83 23.54
C ALA A 784 25.08 1.77 22.40
N PHE A 785 25.93 1.95 21.38
CA PHE A 785 25.64 2.78 20.22
C PHE A 785 24.50 2.19 19.36
N ILE A 786 24.52 0.88 19.09
CA ILE A 786 23.45 0.18 18.35
C ILE A 786 22.12 0.23 19.10
N TYR A 787 22.15 0.00 20.41
CA TYR A 787 20.95 0.12 21.25
C TYR A 787 20.38 1.54 21.20
N ASP A 788 21.22 2.57 21.31
CA ASP A 788 20.79 3.96 21.19
C ASP A 788 20.26 4.28 19.78
N ALA A 789 20.89 3.76 18.72
CA ALA A 789 20.44 3.90 17.34
C ALA A 789 19.08 3.23 17.10
N LYS A 790 18.85 2.03 17.64
CA LYS A 790 17.56 1.37 17.63
C LYS A 790 16.48 2.23 18.27
N ARG A 791 16.72 2.74 19.49
CA ARG A 791 15.77 3.64 20.19
C ARG A 791 15.52 4.92 19.39
N PHE A 792 16.56 5.49 18.80
CA PHE A 792 16.48 6.69 17.97
C PHE A 792 15.60 6.47 16.74
N VAL A 793 15.78 5.37 16.00
CA VAL A 793 15.01 5.07 14.79
C VAL A 793 13.56 4.72 15.12
N LEU A 794 13.32 3.84 16.10
CA LEU A 794 11.95 3.43 16.48
C LEU A 794 11.10 4.61 16.96
N THR A 795 11.69 5.54 17.71
CA THR A 795 10.98 6.74 18.19
C THR A 795 10.61 7.69 17.05
N ASN A 796 11.43 7.75 16.01
CA ASN A 796 11.31 8.73 14.92
C ASN A 796 10.81 8.11 13.61
N ARG A 797 10.35 6.85 13.63
CA ARG A 797 10.01 6.06 12.42
C ARG A 797 9.08 6.81 11.46
N SER A 798 7.92 7.23 11.94
CA SER A 798 6.89 7.87 11.11
C SER A 798 7.41 9.11 10.37
N MET A 799 8.26 9.87 11.04
CA MET A 799 8.93 11.04 10.47
C MET A 799 9.96 10.63 9.41
N ILE A 800 10.76 9.59 9.65
CA ILE A 800 11.77 9.11 8.69
C ILE A 800 11.10 8.64 7.40
N GLU A 801 9.95 7.98 7.51
CA GLU A 801 9.17 7.47 6.37
C GLU A 801 8.50 8.59 5.57
N GLN A 802 8.01 9.64 6.25
CA GLN A 802 7.30 10.73 5.58
C GLN A 802 8.21 11.86 5.10
N THR A 803 9.17 12.26 5.93
CA THR A 803 10.06 13.42 5.70
C THR A 803 11.50 13.13 6.17
N PRO A 804 12.30 12.37 5.41
CA PRO A 804 13.61 11.87 5.84
C PRO A 804 14.59 12.95 6.35
N LEU A 805 14.53 14.16 5.78
CA LEU A 805 15.42 15.27 6.16
C LEU A 805 15.21 15.79 7.59
N GLN A 806 14.05 15.50 8.21
CA GLN A 806 13.81 15.83 9.62
C GLN A 806 14.67 14.99 10.59
N LEU A 807 15.39 13.96 10.10
CA LEU A 807 16.44 13.27 10.85
C LEU A 807 17.48 14.23 11.42
N TYR A 808 17.89 15.24 10.63
CA TYR A 808 18.95 16.16 11.02
C TYR A 808 18.47 17.30 11.92
N SER A 809 17.17 17.58 11.93
CA SER A 809 16.56 18.63 12.73
C SER A 809 15.78 18.02 13.89
N SER A 810 14.53 17.63 13.66
CA SER A 810 13.59 17.17 14.68
C SER A 810 14.16 16.01 15.50
N ALA A 811 14.56 14.90 14.86
CA ALA A 811 14.99 13.71 15.60
C ALA A 811 16.19 13.97 16.52
N LEU A 812 17.22 14.67 16.04
CA LEU A 812 18.39 15.00 16.87
C LEU A 812 18.09 15.98 18.00
N ILE A 813 17.20 16.94 17.79
CA ILE A 813 16.88 17.96 18.77
C ILE A 813 16.05 17.38 19.92
N PHE A 814 15.11 16.51 19.60
CA PHE A 814 14.21 15.89 20.57
C PHE A 814 14.76 14.59 21.18
N ALA A 815 15.83 14.01 20.63
CA ALA A 815 16.54 12.89 21.26
C ALA A 815 17.09 13.28 22.65
N PRO A 816 17.14 12.37 23.65
CA PRO A 816 17.62 12.67 25.00
C PRO A 816 19.04 13.22 25.08
N GLU A 817 19.35 14.01 26.12
CA GLU A 817 20.67 14.67 26.24
C GLU A 817 21.85 13.69 26.26
N LYS A 818 21.66 12.48 26.82
CA LYS A 818 22.71 11.45 26.89
C LYS A 818 22.73 10.49 25.70
N SER A 819 21.83 10.61 24.73
CA SER A 819 21.83 9.78 23.51
C SER A 819 23.19 9.86 22.81
N LEU A 820 23.76 8.70 22.49
CA LEU A 820 25.03 8.56 21.80
C LEU A 820 24.91 9.04 20.35
N VAL A 821 23.81 8.72 19.67
CA VAL A 821 23.50 9.22 18.33
C VAL A 821 23.40 10.74 18.32
N ARG A 822 22.66 11.33 19.27
CA ARG A 822 22.57 12.80 19.38
C ARG A 822 23.94 13.46 19.54
N LYS A 823 24.78 12.93 20.44
CA LYS A 823 26.13 13.46 20.68
C LYS A 823 27.03 13.31 19.46
N GLN A 824 26.96 12.15 18.80
CA GLN A 824 27.75 11.84 17.62
C GLN A 824 27.43 12.79 16.45
N PHE A 825 26.15 13.11 16.25
CA PHE A 825 25.68 13.92 15.11
C PHE A 825 25.27 15.34 15.48
N GLU A 826 25.73 15.88 16.61
CA GLU A 826 25.32 17.21 17.08
C GLU A 826 25.63 18.32 16.06
N GLN A 827 26.71 18.16 15.29
CA GLN A 827 27.11 19.12 14.25
C GLN A 827 26.15 19.16 13.05
N CYS A 828 25.34 18.12 12.85
CA CYS A 828 24.36 18.05 11.77
C CYS A 828 23.11 18.90 12.05
N ILE A 829 22.86 19.23 13.32
CA ILE A 829 21.73 20.05 13.75
C ILE A 829 21.80 21.43 13.08
N PRO A 830 20.73 21.88 12.39
CA PRO A 830 20.78 23.13 11.66
C PRO A 830 21.07 24.34 12.56
N ARG A 831 21.98 25.21 12.10
CA ARG A 831 22.42 26.41 12.85
C ARG A 831 21.35 27.49 12.95
N TRP A 832 20.27 27.40 12.16
CA TRP A 832 19.15 28.33 12.24
C TRP A 832 18.27 28.13 13.49
N ILE A 833 18.45 27.02 14.22
CA ILE A 833 17.83 26.77 15.52
C ILE A 833 18.80 27.23 16.62
N LEU A 834 18.58 28.45 17.11
CA LEU A 834 19.46 29.11 18.08
C LEU A 834 19.27 28.56 19.50
N ARG A 835 18.00 28.35 19.90
CA ARG A 835 17.65 27.78 21.20
C ARG A 835 16.89 26.47 21.02
N LYS A 836 17.50 25.38 21.50
CA LYS A 836 16.93 24.03 21.52
C LYS A 836 15.99 23.88 22.74
N PRO A 837 14.90 23.09 22.65
CA PRO A 837 14.04 22.79 23.79
C PRO A 837 14.80 21.96 24.83
N ARG A 838 14.36 22.04 26.08
CA ARG A 838 14.84 21.13 27.13
C ARG A 838 14.26 19.74 26.89
N VAL A 839 15.12 18.73 26.90
CA VAL A 839 14.73 17.33 26.74
C VAL A 839 15.15 16.54 27.97
N GLN A 840 14.61 15.35 28.11
CA GLN A 840 14.98 14.43 29.19
C GLN A 840 16.44 13.93 29.03
N PRO A 841 17.12 13.55 30.14
CA PRO A 841 18.51 13.12 30.06
C PRO A 841 18.68 11.75 29.39
N ASN A 842 17.75 10.81 29.61
CA ASN A 842 17.78 9.45 29.07
C ASN A 842 16.49 9.15 28.31
N TRP A 843 16.50 8.09 27.48
CA TRP A 843 15.27 7.53 26.93
C TRP A 843 14.31 7.11 28.06
N ASN A 844 13.01 7.36 27.87
CA ASN A 844 11.96 6.93 28.82
C ASN A 844 11.61 5.44 28.60
N SER A 845 10.65 4.92 29.36
CA SER A 845 10.21 3.53 29.24
C SER A 845 9.42 3.25 27.95
N ALA A 846 8.99 4.27 27.20
CA ALA A 846 8.33 4.10 25.92
C ALA A 846 9.37 3.65 24.86
N LEU A 847 9.27 2.40 24.44
CA LEU A 847 10.10 1.80 23.41
C LEU A 847 9.74 2.34 22.03
N GLN A 848 8.43 2.50 21.79
CA GLN A 848 7.89 2.88 20.49
C GLN A 848 6.55 3.61 20.59
N THR A 849 6.26 4.43 19.58
CA THR A 849 5.01 5.17 19.39
C THR A 849 4.44 4.81 18.03
N PHE A 850 3.21 4.30 17.98
CA PHE A 850 2.49 4.06 16.73
C PHE A 850 1.60 5.26 16.43
N GLU A 851 1.87 5.93 15.30
CA GLU A 851 1.09 7.07 14.79
C GLU A 851 0.34 6.64 13.52
N GLY A 852 -0.96 6.87 13.46
CA GLY A 852 -1.74 6.66 12.23
C GLY A 852 -3.26 6.74 12.41
N HIS A 853 -3.80 6.56 13.61
CA HIS A 853 -5.20 6.88 13.88
C HIS A 853 -5.45 8.39 13.82
N THR A 854 -6.64 8.78 13.33
CA THR A 854 -7.03 10.18 13.18
C THR A 854 -7.83 10.71 14.37
N SER A 855 -8.37 9.81 15.20
CA SER A 855 -9.05 10.08 16.47
C SER A 855 -8.49 9.21 17.61
N SER A 856 -9.13 9.28 18.78
CA SER A 856 -8.69 8.64 20.03
C SER A 856 -8.63 7.12 19.93
N VAL A 857 -7.60 6.50 20.53
CA VAL A 857 -7.49 5.04 20.58
C VAL A 857 -8.14 4.54 21.86
N LEU A 858 -9.21 3.76 21.72
CA LEU A 858 -10.09 3.36 22.82
C LEU A 858 -9.75 1.96 23.33
N SER A 859 -9.20 1.09 22.49
CA SER A 859 -8.81 -0.26 22.88
C SER A 859 -7.55 -0.75 22.17
N VAL A 860 -6.73 -1.54 22.86
CA VAL A 860 -5.52 -2.17 22.32
C VAL A 860 -5.33 -3.58 22.84
N ALA A 861 -4.77 -4.47 22.03
CA ALA A 861 -4.40 -5.82 22.45
C ALA A 861 -3.15 -6.35 21.72
N PHE A 862 -2.42 -7.26 22.35
CA PHE A 862 -1.35 -8.02 21.70
C PHE A 862 -1.89 -9.30 21.06
N SER A 863 -1.28 -9.67 19.94
CA SER A 863 -1.39 -11.03 19.40
C SER A 863 -0.74 -12.04 20.35
N PRO A 864 -1.20 -13.31 20.36
CA PRO A 864 -0.66 -14.35 21.24
C PRO A 864 0.82 -14.68 21.05
N ASP A 865 1.39 -14.40 19.86
CA ASP A 865 2.81 -14.58 19.58
C ASP A 865 3.64 -13.31 19.87
N GLY A 866 2.99 -12.21 20.22
CA GLY A 866 3.60 -10.92 20.56
C GLY A 866 4.16 -10.15 19.37
N LYS A 867 3.96 -10.62 18.13
CA LYS A 867 4.52 -9.97 16.94
C LYS A 867 3.63 -8.85 16.40
N GLN A 868 2.35 -8.86 16.74
CA GLN A 868 1.38 -7.87 16.31
C GLN A 868 0.65 -7.21 17.48
N VAL A 869 0.26 -5.96 17.27
CA VAL A 869 -0.64 -5.19 18.14
C VAL A 869 -1.88 -4.82 17.33
N VAL A 870 -3.06 -4.93 17.93
CA VAL A 870 -4.31 -4.42 17.36
C VAL A 870 -4.79 -3.21 18.16
N SER A 871 -5.38 -2.21 17.49
CA SER A 871 -5.98 -1.04 18.11
C SER A 871 -7.34 -0.72 17.51
N GLY A 872 -8.34 -0.44 18.36
CA GLY A 872 -9.64 0.09 17.99
C GLY A 872 -9.74 1.58 18.35
N SER A 873 -10.32 2.38 17.47
CA SER A 873 -10.30 3.84 17.56
C SER A 873 -11.66 4.47 17.28
N ASP A 874 -11.79 5.70 17.78
CA ASP A 874 -12.90 6.60 17.52
C ASP A 874 -12.98 7.07 16.05
N ASP A 875 -11.93 6.82 15.26
CA ASP A 875 -11.95 7.05 13.81
C ASP A 875 -12.63 5.93 13.01
N GLU A 876 -13.43 5.10 13.68
CA GLU A 876 -14.21 4.00 13.09
C GLU A 876 -13.37 2.83 12.56
N THR A 877 -12.04 2.88 12.73
CA THR A 877 -11.12 1.84 12.22
C THR A 877 -10.54 0.96 13.32
N VAL A 878 -10.25 -0.28 12.94
CA VAL A 878 -9.32 -1.15 13.67
C VAL A 878 -8.01 -1.19 12.91
N ARG A 879 -6.85 -1.13 13.58
CA ARG A 879 -5.54 -1.22 12.93
C ARG A 879 -4.69 -2.32 13.54
N LEU A 880 -4.00 -3.06 12.69
CA LEU A 880 -2.95 -4.00 13.09
C LEU A 880 -1.58 -3.38 12.82
N TRP A 881 -0.68 -3.56 13.77
CA TRP A 881 0.67 -3.02 13.76
C TRP A 881 1.67 -4.15 13.98
N ASP A 882 2.80 -4.07 13.30
CA ASP A 882 3.95 -4.91 13.62
C ASP A 882 4.60 -4.42 14.91
N ALA A 883 4.63 -5.26 15.94
CA ALA A 883 5.11 -4.86 17.27
C ALA A 883 6.62 -4.60 17.33
N ILE A 884 7.39 -5.09 16.36
CA ILE A 884 8.86 -5.02 16.32
C ILE A 884 9.31 -3.75 15.62
N THR A 885 8.72 -3.49 14.45
CA THR A 885 9.09 -2.41 13.56
C THR A 885 8.15 -1.22 13.74
N GLY A 886 6.87 -1.43 14.06
CA GLY A 886 5.80 -0.43 14.12
C GLY A 886 5.14 -0.10 12.78
N ALA A 887 5.28 -0.95 11.77
CA ALA A 887 4.60 -0.77 10.49
C ALA A 887 3.08 -0.96 10.69
N PRO A 888 2.22 -0.09 10.15
CA PRO A 888 0.82 -0.44 9.99
C PRO A 888 0.76 -1.64 9.03
N LEU A 889 0.31 -2.79 9.54
CA LEU A 889 0.12 -4.00 8.74
C LEU A 889 -1.20 -3.91 7.99
N GLN A 890 -2.28 -3.57 8.69
CA GLN A 890 -3.63 -3.50 8.14
C GLN A 890 -4.46 -2.42 8.82
N THR A 891 -5.36 -1.83 8.05
CA THR A 891 -6.48 -1.02 8.54
C THR A 891 -7.75 -1.76 8.18
N LEU A 892 -8.50 -2.20 9.19
CA LEU A 892 -9.78 -2.89 9.04
C LEU A 892 -10.89 -1.84 9.09
N GLU A 893 -11.51 -1.63 7.94
CA GLU A 893 -12.60 -0.68 7.75
C GLU A 893 -13.92 -1.44 7.60
N GLY A 894 -14.99 -0.93 8.21
CA GLY A 894 -16.32 -1.51 8.07
C GLY A 894 -17.28 -1.22 9.22
N HIS A 895 -16.78 -0.81 10.38
CA HIS A 895 -17.62 -0.18 11.40
C HIS A 895 -18.08 1.20 10.92
N THR A 896 -19.27 1.62 11.32
CA THR A 896 -19.84 2.94 10.95
C THR A 896 -19.80 3.94 12.11
N SER A 897 -19.10 3.59 13.19
CA SER A 897 -18.93 4.41 14.39
C SER A 897 -17.74 3.91 15.22
N SER A 898 -17.41 4.63 16.29
CA SER A 898 -16.25 4.44 17.16
C SER A 898 -16.06 2.99 17.62
N VAL A 899 -14.86 2.44 17.46
CA VAL A 899 -14.53 1.09 17.91
C VAL A 899 -14.05 1.14 19.36
N LEU A 900 -14.86 0.59 20.27
CA LEU A 900 -14.68 0.72 21.71
C LEU A 900 -13.84 -0.40 22.32
N SER A 901 -13.81 -1.58 21.68
CA SER A 901 -13.09 -2.74 22.19
C SER A 901 -12.56 -3.63 21.08
N VAL A 902 -11.33 -4.15 21.24
CA VAL A 902 -10.72 -5.13 20.33
C VAL A 902 -10.02 -6.25 21.10
N ALA A 903 -10.02 -7.48 20.54
CA ALA A 903 -9.27 -8.60 21.09
C ALA A 903 -8.81 -9.58 19.99
N PHE A 904 -7.69 -10.28 20.24
CA PHE A 904 -7.23 -11.37 19.37
C PHE A 904 -7.79 -12.73 19.83
N SER A 905 -8.00 -13.63 18.88
CA SER A 905 -8.14 -15.07 19.16
C SER A 905 -6.81 -15.65 19.65
N LEU A 906 -6.85 -16.75 20.40
CA LEU A 906 -5.65 -17.39 20.97
C LEU A 906 -4.70 -18.02 19.96
N ASP A 907 -5.17 -18.31 18.75
CA ASP A 907 -4.32 -18.72 17.64
C ASP A 907 -3.75 -17.53 16.84
N GLY A 908 -4.13 -16.30 17.19
CA GLY A 908 -3.70 -15.05 16.55
C GLY A 908 -4.26 -14.82 15.14
N LYS A 909 -5.19 -15.68 14.68
CA LYS A 909 -5.71 -15.62 13.30
C LYS A 909 -6.95 -14.75 13.15
N GLN A 910 -7.62 -14.41 14.23
CA GLN A 910 -8.82 -13.60 14.21
C GLN A 910 -8.72 -12.42 15.17
N VAL A 911 -9.36 -11.32 14.80
CA VAL A 911 -9.61 -10.17 15.65
C VAL A 911 -11.11 -10.03 15.83
N VAL A 912 -11.57 -9.70 17.03
CA VAL A 912 -12.94 -9.28 17.29
C VAL A 912 -12.96 -7.83 17.69
N SER A 913 -13.96 -7.07 17.24
CA SER A 913 -14.17 -5.68 17.60
C SER A 913 -15.62 -5.41 18.00
N GLY A 914 -15.83 -4.58 19.02
CA GLY A 914 -17.12 -4.04 19.41
C GLY A 914 -17.16 -2.53 19.20
N SER A 915 -18.25 -2.03 18.63
CA SER A 915 -18.38 -0.61 18.24
C SER A 915 -19.62 0.05 18.83
N TYR A 916 -19.59 1.38 18.80
CA TYR A 916 -20.73 2.24 19.05
C TYR A 916 -21.87 2.03 18.02
N ASP A 917 -21.59 1.42 16.86
CA ASP A 917 -22.57 1.07 15.82
C ASP A 917 -23.47 -0.13 16.16
N GLU A 918 -23.46 -0.59 17.41
CA GLU A 918 -24.28 -1.70 17.93
C GLU A 918 -23.89 -3.09 17.37
N THR A 919 -22.79 -3.20 16.60
CA THR A 919 -22.32 -4.46 16.02
C THR A 919 -21.00 -4.97 16.60
N VAL A 920 -20.89 -6.30 16.74
CA VAL A 920 -19.60 -6.97 16.97
C VAL A 920 -19.12 -7.49 15.63
N ARG A 921 -17.85 -7.28 15.27
CA ARG A 921 -17.27 -7.80 14.03
C ARG A 921 -16.11 -8.72 14.30
N LEU A 922 -16.03 -9.80 13.53
CA LEU A 922 -14.87 -10.68 13.49
C LEU A 922 -14.13 -10.43 12.19
N TRP A 923 -12.81 -10.45 12.27
CA TRP A 923 -11.90 -10.15 11.18
C TRP A 923 -10.84 -11.24 11.13
N ASP A 924 -10.36 -11.53 9.93
CA ASP A 924 -9.17 -12.36 9.77
C ASP A 924 -7.95 -11.47 10.00
N ALA A 925 -7.12 -11.81 10.99
CA ALA A 925 -5.96 -11.00 11.39
C ALA A 925 -4.82 -11.04 10.36
N VAL A 926 -4.79 -12.05 9.49
CA VAL A 926 -3.78 -12.18 8.44
C VAL A 926 -4.19 -11.40 7.21
N THR A 927 -5.49 -11.33 6.93
CA THR A 927 -6.02 -10.78 5.67
C THR A 927 -6.84 -9.52 5.76
N GLY A 928 -7.29 -9.17 6.95
CA GLY A 928 -8.10 -8.00 7.22
C GLY A 928 -9.52 -8.04 6.67
N ALA A 929 -9.92 -9.13 5.99
CA ALA A 929 -11.29 -9.31 5.51
C ALA A 929 -12.26 -9.52 6.70
N PRO A 930 -13.44 -8.89 6.69
CA PRO A 930 -14.48 -9.18 7.69
C PRO A 930 -14.95 -10.63 7.54
N LEU A 931 -14.89 -11.39 8.62
CA LEU A 931 -15.36 -12.78 8.70
C LEU A 931 -16.84 -12.85 9.04
N GLN A 932 -17.27 -12.10 10.06
CA GLN A 932 -18.65 -12.09 10.55
C GLN A 932 -19.02 -10.71 11.10
N THR A 933 -20.31 -10.38 11.02
CA THR A 933 -20.92 -9.25 11.75
C THR A 933 -22.03 -9.83 12.61
N LEU A 934 -21.90 -9.69 13.92
CA LEU A 934 -22.83 -10.19 14.92
C LEU A 934 -23.76 -9.05 15.32
N GLU A 935 -25.01 -9.18 14.89
CA GLU A 935 -26.07 -8.21 15.16
C GLU A 935 -27.01 -8.77 16.24
N GLY A 936 -27.41 -7.93 17.18
CA GLY A 936 -28.44 -8.31 18.16
C GLY A 936 -28.47 -7.50 19.45
N HIS A 937 -27.37 -6.82 19.80
CA HIS A 937 -27.40 -5.77 20.82
C HIS A 937 -28.25 -4.59 20.34
N THR A 938 -28.86 -3.86 21.26
CA THR A 938 -29.72 -2.69 20.95
C THR A 938 -29.11 -1.35 21.34
N SER A 939 -27.85 -1.36 21.75
CA SER A 939 -27.04 -0.18 22.06
C SER A 939 -25.55 -0.52 21.88
N SER A 940 -24.69 0.48 22.06
CA SER A 940 -23.24 0.40 21.85
C SER A 940 -22.57 -0.77 22.58
N ILE A 941 -21.58 -1.39 21.95
CA ILE A 941 -20.82 -2.49 22.55
C ILE A 941 -19.54 -1.95 23.17
N LEU A 942 -19.46 -2.04 24.50
CA LEU A 942 -18.37 -1.44 25.27
C LEU A 942 -17.18 -2.38 25.42
N SER A 943 -17.38 -3.69 25.34
CA SER A 943 -16.32 -4.68 25.53
C SER A 943 -16.58 -5.99 24.79
N VAL A 944 -15.53 -6.58 24.22
CA VAL A 944 -15.56 -7.90 23.57
C VAL A 944 -14.37 -8.76 24.01
N ALA A 945 -14.55 -10.08 24.06
CA ALA A 945 -13.46 -11.03 24.30
C ALA A 945 -13.71 -12.39 23.62
N PHE A 946 -12.64 -13.10 23.26
CA PHE A 946 -12.71 -14.49 22.79
C PHE A 946 -12.66 -15.49 23.94
N SER A 947 -13.34 -16.63 23.78
CA SER A 947 -13.11 -17.81 24.61
C SER A 947 -11.72 -18.39 24.39
N PRO A 948 -11.16 -19.15 25.35
CA PRO A 948 -9.84 -19.73 25.22
C PRO A 948 -9.64 -20.67 24.02
N ASP A 949 -10.73 -21.32 23.57
CA ASP A 949 -10.71 -22.19 22.39
C ASP A 949 -11.01 -21.46 21.07
N GLY A 950 -11.24 -20.14 21.12
CA GLY A 950 -11.55 -19.28 19.98
C GLY A 950 -12.92 -19.52 19.34
N LYS A 951 -13.77 -20.38 19.93
CA LYS A 951 -15.06 -20.76 19.34
C LYS A 951 -16.21 -19.86 19.75
N GLN A 952 -16.06 -19.11 20.85
CA GLN A 952 -17.09 -18.21 21.34
C GLN A 952 -16.54 -16.80 21.48
N VAL A 953 -17.43 -15.84 21.33
CA VAL A 953 -17.19 -14.42 21.63
C VAL A 953 -18.16 -14.02 22.73
N VAL A 954 -17.70 -13.22 23.68
CA VAL A 954 -18.55 -12.53 24.65
C VAL A 954 -18.53 -11.04 24.39
N SER A 955 -19.68 -10.38 24.51
CA SER A 955 -19.83 -8.92 24.39
C SER A 955 -20.62 -8.35 25.55
N GLY A 956 -20.18 -7.20 26.07
CA GLY A 956 -20.92 -6.38 27.03
C GLY A 956 -21.36 -5.08 26.38
N SER A 957 -22.62 -4.68 26.62
CA SER A 957 -23.23 -3.53 25.94
C SER A 957 -23.87 -2.55 26.91
N ASP A 958 -24.06 -1.34 26.40
CA ASP A 958 -24.87 -0.29 27.00
C ASP A 958 -26.37 -0.66 27.07
N ASP A 959 -26.80 -1.73 26.40
CA ASP A 959 -28.16 -2.29 26.51
C ASP A 959 -28.42 -3.10 27.79
N GLU A 960 -27.51 -2.99 28.77
CA GLU A 960 -27.56 -3.66 30.08
C GLU A 960 -27.40 -5.20 30.01
N THR A 961 -26.99 -5.76 28.86
CA THR A 961 -26.81 -7.21 28.68
C THR A 961 -25.38 -7.62 28.38
N VAL A 962 -25.06 -8.87 28.72
CA VAL A 962 -23.90 -9.60 28.19
C VAL A 962 -24.40 -10.65 27.21
N ARG A 963 -23.76 -10.80 26.05
CA ARG A 963 -24.12 -11.83 25.07
C ARG A 963 -22.94 -12.74 24.77
N LEU A 964 -23.23 -14.03 24.61
CA LEU A 964 -22.28 -15.00 24.07
C LEU A 964 -22.69 -15.37 22.67
N TRP A 965 -21.72 -15.52 21.79
CA TRP A 965 -21.89 -15.77 20.37
C TRP A 965 -21.02 -16.93 19.94
N ASP A 966 -21.47 -17.67 18.94
CA ASP A 966 -20.64 -18.64 18.25
C ASP A 966 -19.78 -17.91 17.21
N ALA A 967 -18.46 -17.97 17.38
CA ALA A 967 -17.51 -17.24 16.54
C ALA A 967 -17.48 -17.74 15.08
N VAL A 968 -17.90 -18.98 14.83
CA VAL A 968 -17.84 -19.62 13.50
C VAL A 968 -19.09 -19.28 12.69
N THR A 969 -20.27 -19.36 13.32
CA THR A 969 -21.58 -19.21 12.68
C THR A 969 -22.18 -17.82 12.85
N GLY A 970 -21.75 -17.08 13.86
CA GLY A 970 -22.28 -15.77 14.22
C GLY A 970 -23.62 -15.78 14.94
N ALA A 971 -24.17 -16.95 15.29
CA ALA A 971 -25.44 -17.06 16.01
C ALA A 971 -25.28 -16.69 17.50
N PRO A 972 -26.22 -15.93 18.11
CA PRO A 972 -26.22 -15.70 19.55
C PRO A 972 -26.49 -17.01 20.29
N LEU A 973 -25.63 -17.35 21.26
CA LEU A 973 -25.72 -18.54 22.09
C LEU A 973 -26.50 -18.27 23.38
N GLN A 974 -26.18 -17.18 24.07
CA GLN A 974 -26.79 -16.80 25.35
C GLN A 974 -26.91 -15.28 25.47
N THR A 975 -27.91 -14.83 26.23
CA THR A 975 -28.04 -13.44 26.68
C THR A 975 -28.17 -13.45 28.19
N LEU A 976 -27.20 -12.86 28.87
CA LEU A 976 -27.11 -12.78 30.32
C LEU A 976 -27.70 -11.44 30.75
N GLU A 977 -28.88 -11.51 31.39
CA GLU A 977 -29.64 -10.36 31.85
C GLU A 977 -29.56 -10.20 33.37
N GLY A 978 -29.89 -9.01 33.86
CA GLY A 978 -30.05 -8.73 35.30
C GLY A 978 -29.18 -7.61 35.84
N TYR A 979 -28.39 -6.94 34.99
CA TYR A 979 -27.81 -5.64 35.31
C TYR A 979 -28.90 -4.55 35.28
N THR A 980 -28.65 -3.44 35.98
CA THR A 980 -29.56 -2.27 36.00
C THR A 980 -28.93 -1.04 35.35
N SER A 981 -27.83 -1.24 34.63
CA SER A 981 -27.03 -0.22 33.95
C SER A 981 -26.03 -0.88 32.99
N SER A 982 -25.40 -0.09 32.14
CA SER A 982 -24.46 -0.49 31.09
C SER A 982 -23.37 -1.45 31.56
N VAL A 983 -23.04 -2.46 30.74
CA VAL A 983 -21.94 -3.40 30.99
C VAL A 983 -20.69 -2.92 30.27
N SER A 984 -19.70 -2.46 31.04
CA SER A 984 -18.53 -1.77 30.49
C SER A 984 -17.38 -2.70 30.11
N SER A 985 -17.30 -3.89 30.69
CA SER A 985 -16.17 -4.80 30.50
C SER A 985 -16.57 -6.26 30.71
N VAL A 986 -16.09 -7.14 29.84
CA VAL A 986 -16.31 -8.59 29.90
C VAL A 986 -14.99 -9.35 29.67
N ALA A 987 -14.82 -10.51 30.32
CA ALA A 987 -13.71 -11.41 30.05
C ALA A 987 -14.07 -12.87 30.34
N PHE A 988 -13.46 -13.80 29.59
CA PHE A 988 -13.55 -15.24 29.88
C PHE A 988 -12.53 -15.68 30.93
N SER A 989 -12.87 -16.69 31.72
CA SER A 989 -11.90 -17.42 32.53
C SER A 989 -10.91 -18.18 31.62
N PRO A 990 -9.68 -18.46 32.08
CA PRO A 990 -8.68 -19.19 31.28
C PRO A 990 -9.12 -20.60 30.86
N ASP A 991 -10.05 -21.22 31.59
CA ASP A 991 -10.64 -22.52 31.25
C ASP A 991 -11.91 -22.42 30.38
N GLY A 992 -12.36 -21.20 30.07
CA GLY A 992 -13.52 -20.90 29.22
C GLY A 992 -14.88 -21.19 29.85
N LYS A 993 -14.93 -21.59 31.13
CA LYS A 993 -16.18 -22.00 31.79
C LYS A 993 -16.94 -20.87 32.45
N GLN A 994 -16.27 -19.76 32.73
CA GLN A 994 -16.87 -18.61 33.41
C GLN A 994 -16.67 -17.34 32.59
N VAL A 995 -17.61 -16.42 32.72
CA VAL A 995 -17.50 -15.04 32.23
C VAL A 995 -17.55 -14.12 33.44
N VAL A 996 -16.66 -13.14 33.48
CA VAL A 996 -16.74 -12.01 34.41
C VAL A 996 -17.18 -10.76 33.69
N SER A 997 -18.03 -9.96 34.31
CA SER A 997 -18.51 -8.70 33.75
C SER A 997 -18.56 -7.59 34.80
N GLY A 998 -18.13 -6.39 34.42
CA GLY A 998 -18.21 -5.17 35.23
C GLY A 998 -19.25 -4.20 34.67
N SER A 999 -20.01 -3.53 35.54
CA SER A 999 -21.11 -2.64 35.15
C SER A 999 -21.07 -1.27 35.84
N TYR A 1000 -21.74 -0.32 35.21
CA TYR A 1000 -22.06 0.99 35.77
C TYR A 1000 -23.04 0.90 36.95
N ASP A 1001 -23.64 -0.27 37.22
CA ASP A 1001 -24.40 -0.55 38.44
C ASP A 1001 -23.51 -0.73 39.69
N LYS A 1002 -22.19 -0.58 39.53
CA LYS A 1002 -21.13 -0.67 40.55
C LYS A 1002 -20.80 -2.10 40.99
N THR A 1003 -21.34 -3.11 40.32
CA THR A 1003 -21.09 -4.52 40.61
C THR A 1003 -20.18 -5.18 39.58
N VAL A 1004 -19.47 -6.20 40.04
CA VAL A 1004 -18.83 -7.20 39.17
C VAL A 1004 -19.62 -8.49 39.31
N ARG A 1005 -19.89 -9.22 38.23
CA ARG A 1005 -20.59 -10.52 38.31
C ARG A 1005 -19.82 -11.61 37.60
N LEU A 1006 -19.93 -12.82 38.12
CA LEU A 1006 -19.45 -14.05 37.48
C LEU A 1006 -20.65 -14.85 36.98
N TRP A 1007 -20.50 -15.43 35.80
CA TRP A 1007 -21.52 -16.21 35.10
C TRP A 1007 -20.94 -17.54 34.65
N ASP A 1008 -21.78 -18.57 34.59
CA ASP A 1008 -21.43 -19.82 33.94
C ASP A 1008 -21.57 -19.67 32.41
N ALA A 1009 -20.48 -19.84 31.68
CA ALA A 1009 -20.44 -19.59 30.23
C ALA A 1009 -21.27 -20.61 29.43
N VAL A 1010 -21.50 -21.81 29.97
CA VAL A 1010 -22.21 -22.88 29.27
C VAL A 1010 -23.72 -22.74 29.44
N THR A 1011 -24.16 -22.43 30.65
CA THR A 1011 -25.57 -22.37 31.03
C THR A 1011 -26.15 -20.96 30.99
N GLY A 1012 -25.30 -19.93 31.03
CA GLY A 1012 -25.70 -18.52 31.12
C GLY A 1012 -26.29 -18.12 32.49
N ALA A 1013 -26.26 -19.02 33.47
CA ALA A 1013 -26.77 -18.74 34.81
C ALA A 1013 -25.76 -17.90 35.64
N PRO A 1014 -26.21 -16.93 36.49
CA PRO A 1014 -25.32 -16.16 37.37
C PRO A 1014 -24.73 -17.01 38.50
N LEU A 1015 -23.42 -16.87 38.74
CA LEU A 1015 -22.69 -17.58 39.80
C LEU A 1015 -22.50 -16.71 41.05
N GLN A 1016 -22.01 -15.48 40.87
CA GLN A 1016 -21.71 -14.55 41.98
C GLN A 1016 -21.89 -13.09 41.57
N THR A 1017 -22.20 -12.25 42.56
CA THR A 1017 -22.18 -10.78 42.46
C THR A 1017 -21.22 -10.23 43.51
N LEU A 1018 -20.18 -9.54 43.05
CA LEU A 1018 -19.14 -8.93 43.87
C LEU A 1018 -19.48 -7.45 44.09
N GLU A 1019 -19.81 -7.11 45.33
CA GLU A 1019 -20.16 -5.75 45.75
C GLU A 1019 -19.02 -5.14 46.58
N GLY A 1020 -18.65 -3.89 46.28
CA GLY A 1020 -17.64 -3.17 47.06
C GLY A 1020 -17.07 -1.91 46.42
N HIS A 1021 -17.24 -1.73 45.10
CA HIS A 1021 -16.95 -0.44 44.46
C HIS A 1021 -18.01 0.60 44.82
N THR A 1022 -17.58 1.86 44.92
CA THR A 1022 -18.49 2.98 45.28
C THR A 1022 -19.02 3.74 44.06
N SER A 1023 -18.41 3.50 42.89
CA SER A 1023 -18.75 4.07 41.59
C SER A 1023 -18.72 3.00 40.48
N SER A 1024 -19.03 3.38 39.24
CA SER A 1024 -19.05 2.49 38.08
C SER A 1024 -17.77 1.67 37.94
N VAL A 1025 -17.92 0.37 37.70
CA VAL A 1025 -16.81 -0.49 37.30
C VAL A 1025 -16.57 -0.26 35.82
N LEU A 1026 -15.32 -0.07 35.41
CA LEU A 1026 -14.96 0.26 34.03
C LEU A 1026 -14.22 -0.88 33.33
N SER A 1027 -13.41 -1.66 34.05
CA SER A 1027 -12.64 -2.77 33.49
C SER A 1027 -12.53 -3.95 34.46
N VAL A 1028 -12.60 -5.17 33.94
CA VAL A 1028 -12.39 -6.42 34.69
C VAL A 1028 -11.49 -7.38 33.92
N ALA A 1029 -10.70 -8.19 34.63
CA ALA A 1029 -9.90 -9.26 34.02
C ALA A 1029 -9.69 -10.44 34.99
N PHE A 1030 -9.54 -11.66 34.45
CA PHE A 1030 -9.14 -12.84 35.22
C PHE A 1030 -7.62 -12.94 35.37
N SER A 1031 -7.16 -13.52 36.48
CA SER A 1031 -5.79 -14.01 36.59
C SER A 1031 -5.56 -15.19 35.64
N PRO A 1032 -4.33 -15.43 35.18
CA PRO A 1032 -4.01 -16.56 34.29
C PRO A 1032 -4.33 -17.95 34.86
N ASP A 1033 -4.39 -18.08 36.19
CA ASP A 1033 -4.78 -19.32 36.88
C ASP A 1033 -6.30 -19.42 37.13
N GLY A 1034 -7.06 -18.39 36.78
CA GLY A 1034 -8.52 -18.30 36.92
C GLY A 1034 -9.02 -18.15 38.36
N LYS A 1035 -8.14 -17.99 39.35
CA LYS A 1035 -8.52 -17.94 40.77
C LYS A 1035 -8.82 -16.54 41.26
N GLN A 1036 -8.36 -15.51 40.56
CA GLN A 1036 -8.55 -14.12 40.96
C GLN A 1036 -9.20 -13.32 39.83
N VAL A 1037 -9.93 -12.28 40.23
CA VAL A 1037 -10.45 -11.26 39.32
C VAL A 1037 -9.87 -9.91 39.76
N VAL A 1038 -9.44 -9.10 38.81
CA VAL A 1038 -9.10 -7.69 39.05
C VAL A 1038 -10.18 -6.80 38.47
N SER A 1039 -10.53 -5.70 39.16
CA SER A 1039 -11.46 -4.69 38.67
C SER A 1039 -10.92 -3.28 38.87
N GLY A 1040 -11.08 -2.43 37.85
CA GLY A 1040 -10.79 -0.99 37.89
C GLY A 1040 -12.08 -0.17 37.83
N SER A 1041 -12.18 0.88 38.63
CA SER A 1041 -13.41 1.69 38.76
C SER A 1041 -13.15 3.19 38.71
N GLN A 1042 -14.24 3.93 38.43
CA GLN A 1042 -14.31 5.38 38.53
C GLN A 1042 -14.13 5.88 39.99
N ASP A 1043 -14.21 5.00 40.98
CA ASP A 1043 -13.83 5.33 42.37
C ASP A 1043 -12.31 5.47 42.58
N LYS A 1044 -11.52 5.34 41.50
CA LYS A 1044 -10.05 5.47 41.44
C LYS A 1044 -9.30 4.27 42.00
N ILE A 1045 -10.01 3.19 42.34
CA ILE A 1045 -9.46 2.03 43.02
C ILE A 1045 -9.35 0.86 42.06
N VAL A 1046 -8.27 0.09 42.20
CA VAL A 1046 -8.16 -1.26 41.64
C VAL A 1046 -8.37 -2.28 42.75
N ARG A 1047 -9.27 -3.25 42.55
CA ARG A 1047 -9.58 -4.31 43.53
C ARG A 1047 -9.24 -5.68 42.97
N LEU A 1048 -8.73 -6.55 43.84
CA LEU A 1048 -8.51 -7.97 43.59
C LEU A 1048 -9.54 -8.78 44.38
N TRP A 1049 -10.16 -9.75 43.72
CA TRP A 1049 -11.21 -10.60 44.25
C TRP A 1049 -10.83 -12.07 44.09
N ASP A 1050 -11.26 -12.90 45.01
CA ASP A 1050 -11.19 -14.35 44.86
C ASP A 1050 -12.36 -14.83 44.00
N ALA A 1051 -12.06 -15.46 42.86
CA ALA A 1051 -13.07 -15.87 41.88
C ALA A 1051 -13.96 -17.04 42.37
N VAL A 1052 -13.54 -17.77 43.40
CA VAL A 1052 -14.27 -18.93 43.94
C VAL A 1052 -15.22 -18.51 45.05
N THR A 1053 -14.76 -17.65 45.95
CA THR A 1053 -15.49 -17.22 47.15
C THR A 1053 -16.19 -15.88 46.98
N GLY A 1054 -15.77 -15.08 46.00
CA GLY A 1054 -16.24 -13.71 45.78
C GLY A 1054 -15.76 -12.70 46.83
N ALA A 1055 -14.84 -13.11 47.71
CA ALA A 1055 -14.31 -12.24 48.74
C ALA A 1055 -13.30 -11.22 48.15
N PRO A 1056 -13.32 -9.95 48.59
CA PRO A 1056 -12.25 -9.01 48.25
C PRO A 1056 -10.95 -9.48 48.90
N LEU A 1057 -9.93 -9.74 48.08
CA LEU A 1057 -8.59 -10.16 48.52
C LEU A 1057 -7.75 -8.94 48.88
N GLN A 1058 -7.71 -7.95 48.00
CA GLN A 1058 -6.86 -6.79 48.16
C GLN A 1058 -7.47 -5.57 47.47
N THR A 1059 -7.21 -4.40 48.05
CA THR A 1059 -7.56 -3.10 47.49
C THR A 1059 -6.26 -2.35 47.25
N LEU A 1060 -5.97 -2.02 45.99
CA LEU A 1060 -4.79 -1.26 45.60
C LEU A 1060 -5.07 0.23 45.81
N GLU A 1061 -5.11 0.64 47.08
CA GLU A 1061 -5.24 2.02 47.53
C GLU A 1061 -3.90 2.50 48.11
N GLY A 1062 -3.43 3.67 47.67
CA GLY A 1062 -2.42 4.41 48.43
C GLY A 1062 -3.06 4.99 49.67
N HIS A 1063 -2.72 4.45 50.85
CA HIS A 1063 -3.33 4.80 52.13
C HIS A 1063 -3.53 6.33 52.34
N THR A 1064 -4.78 6.78 52.33
CA THR A 1064 -5.17 8.11 52.86
C THR A 1064 -5.22 8.09 54.38
N SER A 1065 -4.09 8.28 55.06
CA SER A 1065 -4.09 8.84 56.41
C SER A 1065 -2.86 9.73 56.64
N SER A 1066 -3.08 10.80 57.40
CA SER A 1066 -2.28 12.03 57.41
C SER A 1066 -0.81 11.90 57.83
N VAL A 1067 -0.01 12.78 57.22
CA VAL A 1067 1.31 13.31 57.62
C VAL A 1067 2.53 12.68 56.92
N LEU A 1068 2.98 13.38 55.86
CA LEU A 1068 4.33 13.41 55.27
C LEU A 1068 4.93 12.10 54.72
N SER A 1069 4.37 11.58 53.61
CA SER A 1069 5.14 11.05 52.45
C SER A 1069 4.21 10.58 51.32
N THR A 1070 4.33 11.22 50.16
CA THR A 1070 3.98 10.84 48.75
C THR A 1070 2.76 9.94 48.43
N LEU A 1071 1.90 10.44 47.52
CA LEU A 1071 0.65 9.83 47.01
C LEU A 1071 0.85 8.43 46.37
N GLU A 1072 0.24 7.38 46.91
CA GLU A 1072 0.46 5.97 46.49
C GLU A 1072 -0.72 5.32 45.70
N GLY A 1073 -1.48 6.09 44.90
CA GLY A 1073 -2.60 5.57 44.09
C GLY A 1073 -2.83 6.36 42.79
N HIS A 1074 -3.75 5.90 41.93
CA HIS A 1074 -4.24 6.72 40.80
C HIS A 1074 -5.00 7.94 41.30
N THR A 1075 -4.86 9.08 40.61
CA THR A 1075 -5.48 10.35 41.05
C THR A 1075 -6.82 10.64 40.38
N SER A 1076 -7.15 9.89 39.33
CA SER A 1076 -8.42 9.92 38.59
C SER A 1076 -8.92 8.49 38.30
N SER A 1077 -10.02 8.36 37.54
CA SER A 1077 -10.69 7.10 37.20
C SER A 1077 -9.73 6.07 36.61
N VAL A 1078 -9.86 4.80 37.00
CA VAL A 1078 -9.13 3.69 36.38
C VAL A 1078 -9.96 3.12 35.23
N LEU A 1079 -9.47 3.25 34.00
CA LEU A 1079 -10.22 2.95 32.79
C LEU A 1079 -9.97 1.53 32.27
N SER A 1080 -8.77 0.98 32.51
CA SER A 1080 -8.39 -0.36 32.07
C SER A 1080 -7.43 -1.04 33.03
N VAL A 1081 -7.59 -2.35 33.23
CA VAL A 1081 -6.70 -3.20 34.04
C VAL A 1081 -6.40 -4.52 33.31
N ALA A 1082 -5.19 -5.06 33.50
CA ALA A 1082 -4.82 -6.38 32.98
C ALA A 1082 -3.78 -7.08 33.87
N PHE A 1083 -3.76 -8.42 33.87
CA PHE A 1083 -2.74 -9.21 34.54
C PHE A 1083 -1.55 -9.51 33.61
N SER A 1084 -0.35 -9.65 34.20
CA SER A 1084 0.78 -10.26 33.51
C SER A 1084 0.51 -11.74 33.21
N PRO A 1085 1.13 -12.32 32.16
CA PRO A 1085 0.94 -13.73 31.82
C PRO A 1085 1.30 -14.72 32.94
N ASP A 1086 2.20 -14.34 33.85
CA ASP A 1086 2.57 -15.14 35.02
C ASP A 1086 1.71 -14.87 36.26
N GLY A 1087 0.75 -13.93 36.17
CA GLY A 1087 -0.19 -13.56 37.23
C GLY A 1087 0.42 -12.78 38.39
N LYS A 1088 1.71 -12.41 38.32
CA LYS A 1088 2.40 -11.74 39.44
C LYS A 1088 2.28 -10.23 39.42
N GLN A 1089 1.95 -9.63 38.28
CA GLN A 1089 1.80 -8.19 38.14
C GLN A 1089 0.42 -7.83 37.59
N VAL A 1090 -0.03 -6.63 37.94
CA VAL A 1090 -1.22 -5.99 37.37
C VAL A 1090 -0.77 -4.69 36.72
N VAL A 1091 -1.27 -4.39 35.53
CA VAL A 1091 -1.13 -3.08 34.89
C VAL A 1091 -2.46 -2.34 34.91
N SER A 1092 -2.44 -1.02 35.14
CA SER A 1092 -3.62 -0.17 35.11
C SER A 1092 -3.39 1.11 34.30
N GLY A 1093 -4.35 1.48 33.46
CA GLY A 1093 -4.41 2.75 32.73
C GLY A 1093 -5.50 3.66 33.30
N SER A 1094 -5.21 4.95 33.43
CA SER A 1094 -6.10 5.92 34.08
C SER A 1094 -6.28 7.22 33.31
N ASP A 1095 -7.38 7.89 33.62
CA ASP A 1095 -7.66 9.28 33.25
C ASP A 1095 -6.63 10.28 33.80
N ASP A 1096 -5.82 9.89 34.80
CA ASP A 1096 -4.68 10.68 35.26
C ASP A 1096 -3.47 10.70 34.31
N LYS A 1097 -3.62 10.11 33.10
CA LYS A 1097 -2.64 10.05 32.01
C LYS A 1097 -1.48 9.10 32.28
N THR A 1098 -1.52 8.31 33.35
CA THR A 1098 -0.46 7.37 33.71
C THR A 1098 -0.85 5.92 33.46
N VAL A 1099 0.14 5.09 33.16
CA VAL A 1099 0.04 3.64 33.26
C VAL A 1099 0.84 3.18 34.48
N ARG A 1100 0.29 2.32 35.32
CA ARG A 1100 0.95 1.84 36.55
C ARG A 1100 1.07 0.34 36.57
N LEU A 1101 2.20 -0.17 37.06
CA LEU A 1101 2.47 -1.58 37.28
C LEU A 1101 2.47 -1.86 38.78
N TRP A 1102 1.75 -2.89 39.20
CA TRP A 1102 1.53 -3.29 40.57
C TRP A 1102 1.95 -4.74 40.77
N ASP A 1103 2.44 -5.07 41.95
CA ASP A 1103 2.64 -6.45 42.36
C ASP A 1103 1.30 -7.04 42.82
N ALA A 1104 0.87 -8.13 42.19
CA ALA A 1104 -0.44 -8.74 42.43
C ALA A 1104 -0.56 -9.44 43.80
N VAL A 1105 0.57 -9.77 44.44
CA VAL A 1105 0.61 -10.50 45.71
C VAL A 1105 0.65 -9.55 46.90
N THR A 1106 1.45 -8.49 46.78
CA THR A 1106 1.70 -7.51 47.84
C THR A 1106 0.86 -6.26 47.67
N GLY A 1107 0.35 -6.00 46.47
CA GLY A 1107 -0.37 -4.77 46.10
C GLY A 1107 0.51 -3.53 46.00
N ALA A 1108 1.84 -3.69 46.06
CA ALA A 1108 2.78 -2.58 45.97
C ALA A 1108 2.85 -2.02 44.55
N LEU A 1109 2.95 -0.69 44.43
CA LEU A 1109 3.26 -0.04 43.16
C LEU A 1109 4.71 -0.34 42.78
N LEU A 1110 4.91 -1.04 41.65
CA LEU A 1110 6.21 -1.38 41.09
C LEU A 1110 6.76 -0.21 40.27
N GLN A 1111 5.94 0.35 39.37
CA GLN A 1111 6.37 1.38 38.43
C GLN A 1111 5.23 2.29 37.99
N THR A 1112 5.52 3.56 37.73
CA THR A 1112 4.63 4.49 37.02
C THR A 1112 5.25 4.84 35.67
N LEU A 1113 4.53 4.56 34.59
CA LEU A 1113 4.87 4.82 33.20
C LEU A 1113 4.19 6.12 32.77
N GLU A 1114 4.98 7.17 32.61
CA GLU A 1114 4.54 8.50 32.19
C GLU A 1114 4.93 8.77 30.73
N GLY A 1115 4.02 9.37 29.96
CA GLY A 1115 4.31 9.80 28.59
C GLY A 1115 3.08 10.07 27.72
N HIS A 1116 1.90 9.54 28.08
CA HIS A 1116 0.66 9.94 27.43
C HIS A 1116 0.29 11.38 27.79
N THR A 1117 -0.29 12.08 26.82
CA THR A 1117 -0.64 13.50 26.95
C THR A 1117 -2.10 13.71 27.40
N SER A 1118 -2.89 12.64 27.37
CA SER A 1118 -4.29 12.59 27.79
C SER A 1118 -4.62 11.23 28.43
N SER A 1119 -5.89 11.01 28.76
CA SER A 1119 -6.43 9.82 29.43
C SER A 1119 -6.03 8.51 28.74
N VAL A 1120 -5.65 7.48 29.50
CA VAL A 1120 -5.28 6.16 28.96
C VAL A 1120 -6.48 5.22 29.04
N TYR A 1121 -7.05 4.87 27.90
CA TYR A 1121 -8.28 4.08 27.82
C TYR A 1121 -8.05 2.58 27.93
N SER A 1122 -6.92 2.07 27.44
CA SER A 1122 -6.68 0.63 27.37
C SER A 1122 -5.21 0.31 27.60
N VAL A 1123 -4.94 -0.79 28.31
CA VAL A 1123 -3.60 -1.34 28.56
C VAL A 1123 -3.60 -2.86 28.38
N ALA A 1124 -2.50 -3.42 27.88
CA ALA A 1124 -2.32 -4.88 27.76
C ALA A 1124 -0.84 -5.29 27.89
N PHE A 1125 -0.58 -6.50 28.40
CA PHE A 1125 0.77 -7.08 28.45
C PHE A 1125 1.11 -7.84 27.16
N SER A 1126 2.39 -7.87 26.82
CA SER A 1126 2.92 -8.84 25.85
C SER A 1126 2.84 -10.27 26.40
N PRO A 1127 2.76 -11.31 25.55
CA PRO A 1127 2.68 -12.71 25.99
C PRO A 1127 3.87 -13.18 26.84
N ASP A 1128 5.04 -12.55 26.68
CA ASP A 1128 6.23 -12.83 27.49
C ASP A 1128 6.30 -12.01 28.80
N GLY A 1129 5.35 -11.10 29.02
CA GLY A 1129 5.24 -10.23 30.18
C GLY A 1129 6.29 -9.12 30.26
N LYS A 1130 7.13 -8.94 29.24
CA LYS A 1130 8.24 -7.96 29.27
C LYS A 1130 7.85 -6.59 28.74
N GLN A 1131 6.73 -6.48 28.05
CA GLN A 1131 6.26 -5.24 27.46
C GLN A 1131 4.80 -4.98 27.81
N VAL A 1132 4.43 -3.70 27.77
CA VAL A 1132 3.05 -3.24 27.93
C VAL A 1132 2.69 -2.37 26.74
N VAL A 1133 1.49 -2.51 26.20
CA VAL A 1133 0.94 -1.58 25.21
C VAL A 1133 -0.17 -0.76 25.84
N SER A 1134 -0.30 0.50 25.44
CA SER A 1134 -1.39 1.37 25.90
C SER A 1134 -1.95 2.23 24.77
N GLY A 1135 -3.28 2.40 24.76
CA GLY A 1135 -4.02 3.30 23.88
C GLY A 1135 -4.63 4.47 24.66
N SER A 1136 -4.60 5.67 24.08
CA SER A 1136 -5.02 6.90 24.76
C SER A 1136 -5.85 7.83 23.88
N TYR A 1137 -6.57 8.73 24.55
CA TYR A 1137 -7.27 9.86 23.93
C TYR A 1137 -6.36 10.73 23.05
N ASP A 1138 -5.04 10.72 23.30
CA ASP A 1138 -4.06 11.45 22.50
C ASP A 1138 -3.79 10.87 21.10
N LYS A 1139 -4.60 9.89 20.67
CA LYS A 1139 -4.59 9.25 19.34
C LYS A 1139 -3.40 8.33 19.10
N ILE A 1140 -2.66 8.01 20.17
CA ILE A 1140 -1.41 7.28 20.09
C ILE A 1140 -1.53 5.94 20.80
N VAL A 1141 -0.87 4.95 20.21
CA VAL A 1141 -0.53 3.71 20.89
C VAL A 1141 0.94 3.74 21.28
N ARG A 1142 1.24 3.44 22.55
CA ARG A 1142 2.62 3.35 23.06
C ARG A 1142 2.96 1.93 23.47
N LEU A 1143 4.18 1.54 23.17
CA LEU A 1143 4.79 0.30 23.63
C LEU A 1143 5.81 0.63 24.73
N TRP A 1144 5.73 -0.05 25.86
CA TRP A 1144 6.53 0.18 27.06
C TRP A 1144 7.34 -1.05 27.44
N ASP A 1145 8.51 -0.83 28.03
CA ASP A 1145 9.29 -1.86 28.71
C ASP A 1145 8.77 -2.06 30.16
N ALA A 1146 8.43 -3.30 30.51
CA ALA A 1146 7.91 -3.67 31.83
C ALA A 1146 8.99 -4.19 32.81
N VAL A 1147 10.23 -4.37 32.35
CA VAL A 1147 11.34 -4.98 33.11
C VAL A 1147 12.34 -3.93 33.62
N THR A 1148 12.66 -2.93 32.80
CA THR A 1148 13.70 -1.93 33.10
C THR A 1148 13.10 -0.63 33.62
N GLY A 1149 12.53 -0.68 34.82
CA GLY A 1149 11.95 0.47 35.51
C GLY A 1149 12.70 0.86 36.77
N ALA A 1150 13.79 1.62 36.67
CA ALA A 1150 14.24 2.37 37.84
C ALA A 1150 13.16 3.44 38.15
N PRO A 1151 12.67 3.56 39.41
CA PRO A 1151 11.72 4.60 39.76
C PRO A 1151 12.36 5.97 39.51
N LEU A 1152 11.83 6.73 38.54
CA LEU A 1152 12.19 8.14 38.42
C LEU A 1152 11.62 8.84 39.65
N GLN A 1153 12.52 9.39 40.46
CA GLN A 1153 12.15 10.35 41.49
C GLN A 1153 11.56 11.58 40.77
N THR A 1154 10.26 11.81 40.94
CA THR A 1154 9.56 12.98 40.41
C THR A 1154 10.21 14.25 40.98
N LEU A 1155 11.07 14.91 40.20
CA LEU A 1155 11.57 16.24 40.55
C LEU A 1155 10.46 17.25 40.27
N GLY A 1156 9.86 17.73 41.36
CA GLY A 1156 8.77 18.70 41.36
C GLY A 1156 9.12 19.97 40.58
N GLY A 1157 8.23 20.35 39.67
CA GLY A 1157 8.27 21.58 38.91
C GLY A 1157 7.11 21.62 37.93
N TYR A 1158 5.92 21.94 38.45
CA TYR A 1158 4.63 22.07 37.76
C TYR A 1158 3.90 20.75 37.41
N THR A 1159 2.94 20.37 38.26
CA THR A 1159 2.12 19.15 38.16
C THR A 1159 0.73 19.40 37.54
N SER A 1160 0.56 20.48 36.77
CA SER A 1160 -0.71 20.83 36.14
C SER A 1160 -0.51 21.22 34.68
N SER A 1161 -1.48 20.89 33.82
CA SER A 1161 -1.50 21.30 32.40
C SER A 1161 -1.28 22.81 32.27
N VAL A 1162 -0.43 23.23 31.33
CA VAL A 1162 -0.23 24.66 31.05
C VAL A 1162 -1.47 25.17 30.32
N SER A 1163 -2.28 26.00 30.98
CA SER A 1163 -3.55 26.50 30.43
C SER A 1163 -3.39 27.70 29.48
N SER A 1164 -2.27 28.42 29.58
CA SER A 1164 -1.95 29.51 28.65
C SER A 1164 -0.47 29.88 28.75
N VAL A 1165 0.12 30.34 27.65
CA VAL A 1165 1.46 30.95 27.64
C VAL A 1165 1.35 32.30 26.91
N ALA A 1166 1.95 33.36 27.47
CA ALA A 1166 1.93 34.69 26.85
C ALA A 1166 3.24 35.44 27.08
N PHE A 1167 3.61 36.31 26.13
CA PHE A 1167 4.70 37.28 26.30
C PHE A 1167 4.17 38.59 26.90
N SER A 1168 4.96 39.25 27.74
CA SER A 1168 4.67 40.62 28.22
C SER A 1168 4.99 41.62 27.10
N LEU A 1169 3.98 42.33 26.59
CA LEU A 1169 4.10 43.28 25.48
C LEU A 1169 4.55 44.66 25.96
N ASP A 1170 5.80 45.03 25.68
CA ASP A 1170 6.19 46.44 25.51
C ASP A 1170 6.02 46.83 24.04
N SER A 1171 5.30 47.92 23.82
CA SER A 1171 4.72 48.38 22.56
C SER A 1171 5.66 48.42 21.33
N LYS A 1172 5.30 47.69 20.26
CA LYS A 1172 5.19 48.11 18.84
C LYS A 1172 4.75 46.92 17.97
N GLN A 1173 4.03 47.20 16.88
CA GLN A 1173 3.48 46.20 15.94
C GLN A 1173 4.48 45.10 15.58
N VAL A 1174 4.19 43.86 16.00
CA VAL A 1174 4.96 42.65 15.65
C VAL A 1174 4.18 41.89 14.58
N VAL A 1175 4.81 41.65 13.42
CA VAL A 1175 4.32 40.70 12.42
C VAL A 1175 4.85 39.33 12.83
N ASN A 1176 3.96 38.39 13.16
CA ASN A 1176 4.36 37.00 13.50
C ASN A 1176 4.71 36.26 12.20
N ILE A 1177 5.99 35.88 12.06
CA ILE A 1177 6.54 35.16 10.89
C ILE A 1177 6.44 33.63 11.06
N LEU A 1178 6.39 33.17 12.32
CA LEU A 1178 6.27 31.75 12.69
C LEU A 1178 4.86 31.39 13.12
N LEU A 1179 4.45 30.18 12.73
CA LEU A 1179 3.13 29.61 12.96
C LEU A 1179 3.31 28.15 13.42
N VAL A 1180 2.35 27.62 14.17
CA VAL A 1180 2.23 26.17 14.39
C VAL A 1180 0.99 25.70 13.65
N SER A 1181 1.16 24.73 12.75
CA SER A 1181 0.07 24.17 11.93
C SER A 1181 0.14 22.65 11.94
N GLY A 1182 -0.88 22.01 12.51
CA GLY A 1182 -0.89 20.57 12.76
C GLY A 1182 0.33 20.14 13.59
N ASN A 1183 1.11 19.19 13.05
CA ASN A 1183 2.32 18.64 13.69
C ASN A 1183 3.60 19.45 13.37
N TRP A 1184 3.49 20.63 12.77
CA TRP A 1184 4.62 21.38 12.23
C TRP A 1184 4.76 22.78 12.81
N ILE A 1185 6.01 23.23 12.95
CA ILE A 1185 6.33 24.66 12.95
C ILE A 1185 6.52 25.08 11.50
N VAL A 1186 5.86 26.19 11.13
CA VAL A 1186 5.82 26.74 9.77
C VAL A 1186 6.33 28.18 9.78
N GLU A 1187 7.17 28.53 8.81
CA GLU A 1187 7.62 29.91 8.54
C GLU A 1187 7.12 30.30 7.14
N GLU A 1188 6.28 31.34 7.02
CA GLU A 1188 5.80 31.88 5.72
C GLU A 1188 5.34 30.79 4.71
N ASP A 1189 4.56 29.81 5.18
CA ASP A 1189 4.05 28.62 4.45
C ASP A 1189 5.01 27.42 4.27
N THR A 1190 6.27 27.53 4.69
CA THR A 1190 7.23 26.41 4.62
C THR A 1190 7.29 25.62 5.93
N LYS A 1191 7.14 24.29 5.84
CA LYS A 1191 7.31 23.36 6.97
C LYS A 1191 8.79 23.26 7.35
N ILE A 1192 9.16 23.75 8.54
CA ILE A 1192 10.57 23.82 8.97
C ILE A 1192 10.96 22.76 10.00
N LEU A 1193 10.07 22.47 10.96
CA LEU A 1193 10.36 21.52 12.05
C LEU A 1193 9.14 20.68 12.41
N TRP A 1194 9.29 19.36 12.32
CA TRP A 1194 8.28 18.41 12.80
C TRP A 1194 8.28 18.36 14.33
N LEU A 1195 7.11 18.37 14.95
CA LEU A 1195 6.94 18.24 16.39
C LEU A 1195 6.56 16.80 16.78
N PRO A 1196 7.43 16.08 17.51
CA PRO A 1196 7.07 14.80 18.09
C PRO A 1196 5.88 14.95 19.04
N PRO A 1197 5.05 13.91 19.23
CA PRO A 1197 3.84 13.97 20.03
C PRO A 1197 3.99 14.60 21.43
N GLU A 1198 5.08 14.27 22.13
CA GLU A 1198 5.37 14.76 23.48
C GLU A 1198 5.58 16.29 23.56
N TYR A 1199 5.80 16.94 22.42
CA TYR A 1199 6.08 18.36 22.30
C TYR A 1199 4.99 19.12 21.54
N ARG A 1200 3.90 18.44 21.15
CA ARG A 1200 2.76 19.08 20.49
C ARG A 1200 1.96 19.90 21.51
N PRO A 1201 1.54 21.13 21.15
CA PRO A 1201 0.69 21.94 22.03
C PRO A 1201 -0.70 21.32 22.14
N THR A 1202 -1.30 21.45 23.31
CA THR A 1202 -2.64 20.94 23.62
C THR A 1202 -3.77 21.79 23.06
N ASP A 1203 -3.54 23.10 22.97
CA ASP A 1203 -4.47 24.09 22.44
C ASP A 1203 -3.67 25.29 21.89
N LEU A 1204 -4.28 26.09 21.00
CA LEU A 1204 -3.72 27.34 20.47
C LEU A 1204 -3.37 28.33 21.59
N ALA A 1205 -4.10 28.32 22.72
CA ALA A 1205 -3.83 29.15 23.88
C ALA A 1205 -2.51 28.82 24.59
N CYS A 1206 -1.94 27.63 24.35
CA CYS A 1206 -0.67 27.17 24.91
C CYS A 1206 0.54 27.55 24.02
N ILE A 1207 0.31 28.32 22.96
CA ILE A 1207 1.32 28.74 22.01
C ILE A 1207 1.53 30.23 22.14
N ALA A 1208 2.76 30.64 22.43
CA ALA A 1208 3.16 32.04 22.39
C ALA A 1208 4.22 32.23 21.32
N VAL A 1209 3.96 33.13 20.38
CA VAL A 1209 4.93 33.56 19.36
C VAL A 1209 5.25 35.02 19.59
N CYS A 1210 6.54 35.35 19.69
CA CYS A 1210 7.02 36.72 19.67
C CYS A 1210 8.26 36.79 18.77
N ASN A 1211 8.15 37.48 17.63
CA ASN A 1211 9.17 37.52 16.58
C ASN A 1211 9.56 36.10 16.12
N ARG A 1212 10.76 35.64 16.49
CA ARG A 1212 11.33 34.32 16.18
C ARG A 1212 11.50 33.42 17.39
N THR A 1213 10.93 33.82 18.53
CA THR A 1213 10.85 32.97 19.72
C THR A 1213 9.47 32.33 19.78
N LEU A 1214 9.45 31.01 19.82
CA LEU A 1214 8.24 30.20 19.98
C LEU A 1214 8.27 29.52 21.35
N VAL A 1215 7.19 29.67 22.10
CA VAL A 1215 7.00 28.95 23.36
C VAL A 1215 5.79 28.05 23.22
N LEU A 1216 5.99 26.76 23.50
CA LEU A 1216 4.96 25.74 23.48
C LEU A 1216 4.74 25.21 24.90
N GLY A 1217 3.53 25.35 25.41
CA GLY A 1217 3.03 24.63 26.56
C GLY A 1217 2.47 23.28 26.13
N SER A 1218 2.84 22.22 26.84
CA SER A 1218 2.31 20.87 26.63
C SER A 1218 1.37 20.44 27.77
N SER A 1219 0.56 19.43 27.53
CA SER A 1219 -0.32 18.76 28.51
C SER A 1219 0.41 18.18 29.72
N SER A 1220 1.70 17.87 29.57
CA SER A 1220 2.53 17.32 30.63
C SER A 1220 3.01 18.39 31.63
N GLY A 1221 2.58 19.66 31.48
CA GLY A 1221 3.10 20.78 32.26
C GLY A 1221 4.42 21.34 31.74
N ARG A 1222 5.02 20.73 30.71
CA ARG A 1222 6.32 21.15 30.15
C ARG A 1222 6.14 22.37 29.25
N VAL A 1223 7.06 23.33 29.39
CA VAL A 1223 7.17 24.52 28.53
C VAL A 1223 8.46 24.41 27.71
N SER A 1224 8.32 24.33 26.39
CA SER A 1224 9.44 24.29 25.44
C SER A 1224 9.62 25.65 24.78
N VAL A 1225 10.85 26.17 24.80
CA VAL A 1225 11.19 27.46 24.21
C VAL A 1225 12.16 27.23 23.05
N PHE A 1226 11.80 27.74 21.88
CA PHE A 1226 12.59 27.72 20.65
C PHE A 1226 12.93 29.14 20.24
N GLU A 1227 14.09 29.32 19.64
CA GLU A 1227 14.52 30.60 19.05
C GLU A 1227 15.16 30.32 17.70
N PHE A 1228 14.75 31.05 16.68
CA PHE A 1228 15.19 30.87 15.29
C PHE A 1228 15.91 32.12 14.76
N LYS A 1229 16.93 31.94 13.91
CA LYS A 1229 17.75 33.03 13.34
C LYS A 1229 17.00 33.82 12.25
N GLU A 1230 17.34 35.10 12.04
CA GLU A 1230 16.77 35.98 10.99
C GLU A 1230 17.16 35.60 9.55
N GLY A 1231 16.20 35.71 8.60
CA GLY A 1231 16.20 35.13 7.25
C GLY A 1231 17.47 35.35 6.42
N SER A 1232 17.82 34.45 5.49
CA SER A 1232 17.23 34.43 4.14
C SER A 1232 17.35 33.06 3.46
N ARG A 1233 16.22 32.38 3.14
CA ARG A 1233 16.15 31.03 2.53
C ARG A 1233 16.85 29.94 3.36
N LEU A 1234 16.20 28.79 3.47
CA LEU A 1234 16.68 27.62 4.20
C LEU A 1234 17.92 27.00 3.50
N THR A 1235 19.06 27.70 3.49
CA THR A 1235 20.37 27.18 3.03
C THR A 1235 21.25 26.80 4.20
#